data_AF-A0A3G9IUA8-F1
#
_entry.id   AF-A0A3G9IUA8-F1
#
_cell.length_a   1.000
_cell.length_b   1.000
_cell.length_c   1.000
_cell.angle_alpha   90.00
_cell.angle_beta   90.00
_cell.angle_gamma   90.00
#
_symmetry.space_group_name_H-M   'P 1'
#
loop_
_entity.id
_entity.type
_entity.pdbx_description
1 polymer ?
#
loop_
_entity_poly.entity_id
_entity_poly.type
_entity_poly.pdbx_seq_one_letter_code
_entity_poly.pdbx_strand_id
1 'polypeptide(L)'
;MNKRNSMSTKVLALILVMMVVISSMPGLFTAGAGKAYAATKYIGGGSGTVEDPYTIADADQLDDARYFGNNTYFKLTADINLSEYLKDTDNGWEPIGSDESPFNGNVNGNGHTITGLWIDSSIKYVGLFGAIGKGGSITNMALENVDITGNSYTAGLAGKNEGSISNSYVKGTVNGNVFAGFLVAENFGTVSNSYSEGSIDTSGLAGGLVGVNGGTISKSHSTAVVTGDSTTVVNGTSTIGGLVGFNYDASRVSDLRISEYSVASSLPDGSAGIIIDSYATGSVENSDNSKGGAVGGLAGVNLGTISNSNATGNVKNSDNTDGVVGGLVGGNGGTINNSFAKGNVDGTNFVGGLVGDTSPDSLISNSNAKGTVSGNGNVGGLVGSNSGTIDTNYATGSVTGIDIVDGDDSYSVGGLVGYNANAGIINKSYASGNVTGNYDVGGLVGYSNSNSEISNSHATGTVSGISSVGGLVGSNSGTIDTNYATGSVTGIDIVDGDDSYSVGGLVGYNANAGIINKSYASGKVYGYGEAGGLIGTSYGTINTSYATGNVAGEYSVGGLVGYFNPQLNGTINNSYSIGNVSGSEDVGGLVGYATHAGVVHNSFYNTDTSGQVDTGKGVGKSSDEMKKQETYTYADSGWNFVNDWYMRTNQYPQLLAFWKSDAATLTSTIGTVSANGTASATITNIPNATTLAAFKAAITPAAGATVQVYDADGTTVATVLATGTKVIVTAEDGITKVTYTVTVNAAPGGDNGNGNGAITTPSNDKVTSTDGRLTLPVGRTGEVSLDNEVTISIPAGATSEELKLTIAKILETQKLLTNNEVPASSVFEILKNFTNNFIKPVTLSFVFDSSKVKSNQRAAVFFYDEVKKVWVEVTGGQTNGNRITVEVNHFTKYAVLVVDQTTNKPEQPTDPAVGITFSDIAGHWAEASIKQAVSGGIVKGYTDGTFKPGKTVTRAEFAVMLMNALKPQGEGAALTFTDKAEIGAWAQQAVAQAVQAGIIKGYEGGTFRPNAVITRVEMAAMIANTLKLASESNSSTGFADDKDIPSWAKGAVGALKKFGLLEGKGGNKFDPTATATRAEAVTVILKMLTQVNK
;
A
#
# COMPACT_ATOMS: atom_id res chain seq x y z
N MET A 1 -9.61 90.89 5.42
CA MET A 1 -8.32 91.43 5.91
C MET A 1 -8.33 91.31 7.43
N ASN A 2 -7.36 90.61 8.03
CA ASN A 2 -7.07 90.56 9.47
C ASN A 2 -8.08 89.90 10.47
N LYS A 3 -7.44 89.24 11.47
CA LYS A 3 -7.79 89.05 12.91
C LYS A 3 -8.31 87.68 13.42
N ARG A 4 -7.33 86.88 13.88
CA ARG A 4 -7.13 86.43 15.29
C ARG A 4 -8.12 86.98 16.35
N ASN A 5 -8.75 86.10 17.14
CA ASN A 5 -8.50 85.89 18.59
C ASN A 5 -9.64 85.17 19.34
N SER A 6 -9.23 84.42 20.37
CA SER A 6 -9.98 84.07 21.61
C SER A 6 -10.65 82.68 21.72
N MET A 7 -9.83 81.64 21.93
CA MET A 7 -10.13 80.57 22.91
C MET A 7 -8.84 79.78 23.22
N SER A 8 -8.00 80.25 24.15
CA SER A 8 -6.77 79.52 24.56
C SER A 8 -6.39 79.67 26.03
N THR A 9 -7.03 80.56 26.80
CA THR A 9 -6.53 80.89 28.14
C THR A 9 -7.22 80.16 29.30
N LYS A 10 -8.32 79.42 29.08
CA LYS A 10 -9.00 78.65 30.15
C LYS A 10 -8.65 77.15 30.20
N VAL A 11 -8.12 76.58 29.13
CA VAL A 11 -7.73 75.14 29.07
C VAL A 11 -6.31 74.92 29.62
N LEU A 12 -5.40 75.89 29.46
CA LEU A 12 -4.03 75.78 29.98
C LEU A 12 -3.95 75.85 31.52
N ALA A 13 -4.89 76.53 32.18
CA ALA A 13 -4.90 76.64 33.65
C ALA A 13 -5.38 75.35 34.34
N LEU A 14 -6.21 74.54 33.68
CA LEU A 14 -6.69 73.26 34.22
C LEU A 14 -5.61 72.16 34.13
N ILE A 15 -4.78 72.20 33.09
CA ILE A 15 -3.68 71.25 32.88
C ILE A 15 -2.51 71.50 33.85
N LEU A 16 -2.24 72.78 34.20
CA LEU A 16 -1.16 73.10 35.15
C LEU A 16 -1.49 72.70 36.61
N VAL A 17 -2.76 72.74 37.00
CA VAL A 17 -3.18 72.33 38.36
C VAL A 17 -3.21 70.81 38.49
N MET A 18 -3.48 70.07 37.41
CA MET A 18 -3.43 68.60 37.40
C MET A 18 -1.99 68.05 37.46
N MET A 19 -1.00 68.78 36.92
CA MET A 19 0.41 68.36 36.98
C MET A 19 1.09 68.60 38.33
N VAL A 20 0.55 69.47 39.21
CA VAL A 20 1.14 69.75 40.52
C VAL A 20 0.61 68.83 41.63
N VAL A 21 -0.49 68.09 41.39
CA VAL A 21 -1.07 67.18 42.40
C VAL A 21 -0.45 65.77 42.36
N ILE A 22 0.19 65.36 41.26
CA ILE A 22 0.78 64.01 41.12
C ILE A 22 2.18 63.91 41.77
N SER A 23 2.85 65.02 42.10
CA SER A 23 4.18 65.01 42.73
C SER A 23 4.17 64.94 44.27
N SER A 24 3.02 64.70 44.91
CA SER A 24 2.91 64.72 46.39
C SER A 24 2.30 63.46 47.03
N MET A 25 2.24 62.33 46.32
CA MET A 25 1.94 61.03 46.94
C MET A 25 3.23 60.21 47.11
N PRO A 26 3.79 60.11 48.33
CA PRO A 26 4.88 59.17 48.61
C PRO A 26 4.29 57.79 48.92
N GLY A 27 4.61 56.80 48.09
CA GLY A 27 4.42 55.39 48.39
C GLY A 27 3.63 54.59 47.37
N LEU A 28 4.20 54.35 46.18
CA LEU A 28 3.85 53.16 45.36
C LEU A 28 4.87 52.91 44.23
N PHE A 29 6.17 52.89 44.52
CA PHE A 29 7.16 52.30 43.61
C PHE A 29 8.25 51.62 44.44
N THR A 30 8.12 50.32 44.65
CA THR A 30 9.27 49.46 44.92
C THR A 30 10.06 49.35 43.63
N ALA A 31 11.30 49.85 43.66
CA ALA A 31 12.22 49.82 42.55
C ALA A 31 12.63 48.38 42.21
N GLY A 32 12.02 47.81 41.17
CA GLY A 32 12.68 46.85 40.29
C GLY A 32 13.45 47.64 39.24
N ALA A 33 14.72 47.29 39.00
CA ALA A 33 15.66 48.07 38.21
C ALA A 33 15.25 48.18 36.72
N GLY A 34 14.48 49.20 36.37
CA GLY A 34 14.27 49.60 34.98
C GLY A 34 15.52 50.28 34.42
N LYS A 35 16.21 49.64 33.47
CA LYS A 35 17.26 50.30 32.66
C LYS A 35 16.61 51.40 31.80
N ALA A 36 17.13 52.63 31.89
CA ALA A 36 16.63 53.79 31.15
C ALA A 36 17.03 53.73 29.66
N TYR A 37 16.10 54.03 28.75
CA TYR A 37 16.31 54.01 27.30
C TYR A 37 16.92 55.32 26.78
N ALA A 38 18.23 55.32 26.56
CA ALA A 38 18.87 56.12 25.53
C ALA A 38 18.94 55.26 24.26
N ALA A 39 18.82 55.85 23.05
CA ALA A 39 18.79 55.17 21.75
C ALA A 39 19.70 53.93 21.73
N THR A 40 19.09 52.77 21.95
CA THR A 40 19.81 51.57 22.36
C THR A 40 20.64 51.14 21.17
N LYS A 41 21.96 51.19 21.31
CA LYS A 41 22.85 50.47 20.41
C LYS A 41 22.80 49.02 20.89
N TYR A 42 22.52 48.10 19.97
CA TYR A 42 22.59 46.67 20.29
C TYR A 42 23.95 46.35 20.91
N ILE A 43 23.97 45.65 22.05
CA ILE A 43 25.19 45.48 22.86
C ILE A 43 26.16 44.47 22.25
N GLY A 44 25.71 43.60 21.34
CA GLY A 44 26.55 42.67 20.59
C GLY A 44 27.30 43.30 19.41
N GLY A 45 28.11 42.50 18.72
CA GLY A 45 28.78 42.89 17.47
C GLY A 45 27.86 42.79 16.24
N GLY A 46 28.24 43.43 15.14
CA GLY A 46 27.48 43.47 13.87
C GLY A 46 26.69 44.76 13.66
N SER A 47 26.09 44.92 12.48
CA SER A 47 25.26 46.07 12.10
C SER A 47 23.79 45.72 11.85
N GLY A 48 23.44 44.43 11.93
CA GLY A 48 22.08 43.94 11.80
C GLY A 48 21.62 43.77 10.35
N THR A 49 22.53 43.80 9.37
CA THR A 49 22.24 43.52 7.96
C THR A 49 22.41 42.04 7.63
N VAL A 50 21.99 41.61 6.42
CA VAL A 50 22.18 40.22 5.96
C VAL A 50 23.66 39.83 5.95
N GLU A 51 24.52 40.73 5.49
CA GLU A 51 25.97 40.49 5.36
C GLU A 51 26.71 40.59 6.69
N ASP A 52 26.17 41.36 7.64
CA ASP A 52 26.75 41.59 8.96
C ASP A 52 25.69 41.57 10.07
N PRO A 53 25.13 40.38 10.38
CA PRO A 53 24.10 40.22 11.39
C PRO A 53 24.58 40.60 12.79
N TYR A 54 23.65 41.03 13.63
CA TYR A 54 23.91 41.16 15.06
C TYR A 54 24.26 39.80 15.68
N THR A 55 25.30 39.77 16.49
CA THR A 55 25.80 38.55 17.15
C THR A 55 25.19 38.38 18.52
N ILE A 56 24.68 37.17 18.81
CA ILE A 56 24.15 36.78 20.11
C ILE A 56 25.08 35.71 20.71
N ALA A 57 25.67 35.99 21.87
CA ALA A 57 26.60 35.10 22.57
C ALA A 57 26.18 34.78 24.02
N ASP A 58 25.20 35.50 24.57
CA ASP A 58 24.70 35.35 25.94
C ASP A 58 23.22 35.72 26.06
N ALA A 59 22.65 35.54 27.25
CA ALA A 59 21.24 35.77 27.54
C ALA A 59 20.84 37.26 27.44
N ASP A 60 21.69 38.19 27.88
CA ASP A 60 21.43 39.63 27.78
C ASP A 60 21.33 40.07 26.30
N GLN A 61 22.22 39.57 25.44
CA GLN A 61 22.21 39.85 24.01
C GLN A 61 20.98 39.27 23.30
N LEU A 62 20.50 38.11 23.74
CA LEU A 62 19.25 37.52 23.26
C LEU A 62 18.05 38.36 23.70
N ASP A 63 18.05 38.81 24.94
CA ASP A 63 17.01 39.68 25.50
C ASP A 63 16.90 40.99 24.72
N ASP A 64 18.02 41.63 24.41
CA ASP A 64 18.09 42.89 23.65
C ASP A 64 17.47 42.80 22.24
N ALA A 65 17.39 41.60 21.64
CA ALA A 65 16.83 41.42 20.31
C ALA A 65 15.35 41.87 20.22
N ARG A 66 14.63 41.90 21.35
CA ARG A 66 13.24 42.38 21.43
C ARG A 66 13.08 43.85 21.04
N TYR A 67 14.15 44.64 21.01
CA TYR A 67 14.12 46.06 20.65
C TYR A 67 14.49 46.37 19.19
N PHE A 68 14.93 45.38 18.40
CA PHE A 68 15.43 45.58 17.04
C PHE A 68 14.73 44.65 16.03
N GLY A 69 13.42 44.82 15.89
CA GLY A 69 12.57 43.82 15.25
C GLY A 69 12.21 44.02 13.77
N ASN A 70 12.65 45.05 13.04
CA ASN A 70 12.21 45.25 11.65
C ASN A 70 13.38 45.17 10.66
N ASN A 71 13.36 44.17 9.78
CA ASN A 71 14.38 43.96 8.74
C ASN A 71 15.82 43.85 9.29
N THR A 72 15.94 43.38 10.53
CA THR A 72 17.20 43.15 11.24
C THR A 72 17.56 41.68 11.18
N TYR A 73 18.85 41.37 11.15
CA TYR A 73 19.38 40.00 11.14
C TYR A 73 20.22 39.74 12.39
N PHE A 74 19.99 38.59 13.02
CA PHE A 74 20.67 38.11 14.21
C PHE A 74 21.24 36.71 13.97
N LYS A 75 22.35 36.41 14.64
CA LYS A 75 23.05 35.14 14.53
C LYS A 75 23.64 34.73 15.88
N LEU A 76 23.31 33.52 16.34
CA LEU A 76 23.96 32.95 17.52
C LEU A 76 25.42 32.60 17.21
N THR A 77 26.27 32.85 18.20
CA THR A 77 27.73 32.60 18.14
C THR A 77 28.24 31.75 19.30
N ALA A 78 27.37 31.44 20.26
CA ALA A 78 27.63 30.55 21.38
C ALA A 78 26.32 29.88 21.82
N ASP A 79 26.44 28.77 22.55
CA ASP A 79 25.31 28.17 23.26
C ASP A 79 24.90 29.08 24.43
N ILE A 80 23.59 29.19 24.69
CA ILE A 80 23.02 30.10 25.69
C ILE A 80 22.31 29.28 26.76
N ASN A 81 22.69 29.46 28.02
CA ASN A 81 21.99 28.86 29.15
C ASN A 81 21.18 29.95 29.88
N LEU A 82 19.85 29.81 29.88
CA LEU A 82 18.93 30.76 30.48
C LEU A 82 18.66 30.51 31.98
N SER A 83 19.03 29.35 32.53
CA SER A 83 18.68 29.00 33.92
C SER A 83 19.20 30.02 34.94
N GLU A 84 20.45 30.48 34.78
CA GLU A 84 21.04 31.47 35.69
C GLU A 84 20.45 32.87 35.48
N TYR A 85 20.09 33.19 34.24
CA TYR A 85 19.47 34.48 33.88
C TYR A 85 18.04 34.59 34.45
N LEU A 86 17.33 33.47 34.55
CA LEU A 86 15.93 33.40 34.97
C LEU A 86 15.72 33.10 36.46
N LYS A 87 16.77 32.79 37.22
CA LYS A 87 16.65 32.28 38.60
C LYS A 87 15.94 33.22 39.59
N ASP A 88 16.00 34.53 39.34
CA ASP A 88 15.45 35.58 40.22
C ASP A 88 14.18 36.22 39.62
N THR A 89 13.56 35.61 38.60
CA THR A 89 12.30 36.09 38.01
C THR A 89 11.09 35.35 38.56
N ASP A 90 9.94 36.03 38.66
CA ASP A 90 8.71 35.43 39.20
C ASP A 90 8.03 34.46 38.21
N ASN A 91 8.05 34.79 36.91
CA ASN A 91 7.30 34.09 35.85
C ASN A 91 8.18 33.54 34.72
N GLY A 92 9.51 33.57 34.88
CA GLY A 92 10.45 33.09 33.86
C GLY A 92 10.72 34.10 32.75
N TRP A 93 10.92 33.58 31.54
CA TRP A 93 11.29 34.36 30.36
C TRP A 93 10.13 35.23 29.85
N GLU A 94 10.40 36.50 29.57
CA GLU A 94 9.46 37.38 28.87
C GLU A 94 9.55 37.17 27.35
N PRO A 95 8.48 36.74 26.66
CA PRO A 95 8.52 36.44 25.23
C PRO A 95 9.00 37.60 24.35
N ILE A 96 9.75 37.30 23.30
CA ILE A 96 10.16 38.28 22.28
C ILE A 96 9.01 38.53 21.30
N GLY A 97 8.55 39.78 21.24
CA GLY A 97 7.40 40.18 20.42
C GLY A 97 6.06 39.75 21.01
N SER A 98 4.99 40.44 20.61
CA SER A 98 3.61 40.17 21.05
C SER A 98 2.65 40.20 19.85
N ASP A 99 1.41 39.75 20.03
CA ASP A 99 0.41 39.80 18.94
C ASP A 99 0.15 41.24 18.45
N GLU A 100 0.25 42.23 19.34
CA GLU A 100 0.14 43.66 19.00
C GLU A 100 1.41 44.24 18.37
N SER A 101 2.58 43.66 18.65
CA SER A 101 3.88 44.11 18.17
C SER A 101 4.76 42.91 17.85
N PRO A 102 4.46 42.22 16.73
CA PRO A 102 5.12 40.96 16.41
C PRO A 102 6.58 41.18 16.01
N PHE A 103 7.41 40.18 16.32
CA PHE A 103 8.81 40.19 15.91
C PHE A 103 8.91 39.97 14.40
N ASN A 104 9.49 40.94 13.67
CA ASN A 104 9.69 40.92 12.22
C ASN A 104 11.19 40.89 11.84
N GLY A 105 12.02 40.37 12.74
CA GLY A 105 13.45 40.20 12.54
C GLY A 105 13.79 38.79 12.06
N ASN A 106 15.07 38.56 11.76
CA ASN A 106 15.57 37.31 11.23
C ASN A 106 16.59 36.73 12.20
N VAL A 107 16.33 35.57 12.80
CA VAL A 107 17.24 34.94 13.78
C VAL A 107 17.73 33.62 13.22
N ASN A 108 19.05 33.45 13.19
CA ASN A 108 19.71 32.20 12.83
C ASN A 108 20.44 31.60 14.04
N GLY A 109 19.98 30.44 14.51
CA GLY A 109 20.60 29.73 15.63
C GLY A 109 21.98 29.15 15.30
N ASN A 110 22.34 29.04 14.02
CA ASN A 110 23.72 28.77 13.56
C ASN A 110 24.39 27.52 14.19
N GLY A 111 23.59 26.51 14.56
CA GLY A 111 24.08 25.28 15.18
C GLY A 111 24.38 25.39 16.69
N HIS A 112 23.97 26.49 17.32
CA HIS A 112 24.03 26.68 18.77
C HIS A 112 22.71 26.37 19.44
N THR A 113 22.78 25.98 20.71
CA THR A 113 21.63 25.59 21.51
C THR A 113 21.30 26.64 22.56
N ILE A 114 20.00 26.89 22.77
CA ILE A 114 19.48 27.62 23.94
C ILE A 114 18.91 26.58 24.90
N THR A 115 19.34 26.60 26.16
CA THR A 115 18.87 25.65 27.17
C THR A 115 18.36 26.33 28.45
N GLY A 116 17.53 25.61 29.21
CA GLY A 116 17.03 26.08 30.50
C GLY A 116 15.97 27.17 30.38
N LEU A 117 15.26 27.22 29.25
CA LEU A 117 14.11 28.10 29.07
C LEU A 117 12.97 27.61 29.96
N TRP A 118 12.60 28.43 30.94
CA TRP A 118 11.40 28.22 31.75
C TRP A 118 10.47 29.44 31.70
N ILE A 119 9.17 29.17 31.63
CA ILE A 119 8.11 30.17 31.71
C ILE A 119 6.97 29.60 32.55
N ASP A 120 6.47 30.37 33.52
CA ASP A 120 5.21 30.11 34.21
C ASP A 120 4.37 31.39 34.17
N SER A 121 3.47 31.48 33.18
CA SER A 121 2.78 32.73 32.89
C SER A 121 1.36 32.53 32.39
N SER A 122 0.45 33.38 32.87
CA SER A 122 -0.95 33.38 32.45
C SER A 122 -1.24 34.26 31.22
N ILE A 123 -0.22 34.88 30.62
CA ILE A 123 -0.40 35.72 29.42
C ILE A 123 -0.76 34.86 28.20
N LYS A 124 -1.27 35.50 27.14
CA LYS A 124 -1.49 34.85 25.84
C LYS A 124 -0.20 34.83 25.03
N TYR A 125 -0.05 33.82 24.18
CA TYR A 125 1.07 33.65 23.24
C TYR A 125 2.41 33.54 23.96
N VAL A 126 2.61 32.39 24.60
CA VAL A 126 3.78 32.09 25.41
C VAL A 126 4.78 31.26 24.60
N GLY A 127 6.06 31.63 24.68
CA GLY A 127 7.21 30.92 24.13
C GLY A 127 8.46 31.80 24.17
N LEU A 128 9.58 31.34 23.61
CA LEU A 128 10.75 32.20 23.44
C LEU A 128 10.38 33.50 22.69
N PHE A 129 9.55 33.34 21.65
CA PHE A 129 8.86 34.42 20.95
C PHE A 129 7.37 34.38 21.28
N GLY A 130 6.77 35.55 21.54
CA GLY A 130 5.32 35.63 21.71
C GLY A 130 4.62 35.50 20.36
N ALA A 131 4.96 36.40 19.42
CA ALA A 131 4.48 36.34 18.05
C ALA A 131 5.58 36.69 17.04
N ILE A 132 5.67 35.89 15.98
CA ILE A 132 6.51 36.15 14.80
C ILE A 132 5.60 36.69 13.69
N GLY A 133 5.92 37.88 13.20
CA GLY A 133 5.15 38.55 12.14
C GLY A 133 5.50 38.04 10.75
N LYS A 134 4.75 38.49 9.74
CA LYS A 134 4.93 38.08 8.32
C LYS A 134 6.33 38.36 7.76
N GLY A 135 7.03 39.36 8.30
CA GLY A 135 8.42 39.67 7.92
C GLY A 135 9.48 38.93 8.73
N GLY A 136 9.09 38.18 9.76
CA GLY A 136 10.00 37.48 10.66
C GLY A 136 10.43 36.12 10.14
N SER A 137 11.68 35.74 10.44
CA SER A 137 12.18 34.40 10.16
C SER A 137 13.03 33.84 11.30
N ILE A 138 12.81 32.58 11.65
CA ILE A 138 13.60 31.82 12.63
C ILE A 138 14.17 30.59 11.93
N THR A 139 15.49 30.45 11.97
CA THR A 139 16.20 29.38 11.25
C THR A 139 17.22 28.72 12.17
N ASN A 140 17.39 27.39 12.05
CA ASN A 140 18.41 26.64 12.78
C ASN A 140 18.38 26.82 14.30
N MET A 141 17.19 27.03 14.89
CA MET A 141 17.03 27.28 16.32
C MET A 141 16.88 25.96 17.07
N ALA A 142 17.71 25.74 18.10
CA ALA A 142 17.68 24.55 18.94
C ALA A 142 17.35 24.93 20.39
N LEU A 143 16.19 24.49 20.90
CA LEU A 143 15.81 24.68 22.30
C LEU A 143 15.81 23.34 23.04
N GLU A 144 16.52 23.24 24.16
CA GLU A 144 16.62 22.00 24.96
C GLU A 144 16.40 22.25 26.45
N ASN A 145 15.85 21.27 27.17
CA ASN A 145 15.44 21.42 28.57
C ASN A 145 14.47 22.59 28.76
N VAL A 146 13.44 22.64 27.91
CA VAL A 146 12.35 23.62 27.99
C VAL A 146 11.32 23.15 29.01
N ASP A 147 10.87 24.04 29.88
CA ASP A 147 9.77 23.80 30.84
C ASP A 147 8.82 24.99 30.84
N ILE A 148 7.71 24.87 30.10
CA ILE A 148 6.78 25.98 29.92
C ILE A 148 5.41 25.58 30.46
N THR A 149 4.89 26.39 31.37
CA THR A 149 3.52 26.37 31.84
C THR A 149 2.82 27.66 31.40
N GLY A 150 1.73 27.52 30.66
CA GLY A 150 0.97 28.66 30.14
C GLY A 150 -0.53 28.43 30.12
N ASN A 151 -1.30 29.52 30.08
CA ASN A 151 -2.76 29.43 30.05
C ASN A 151 -3.29 29.23 28.61
N SER A 152 -2.93 30.11 27.67
CA SER A 152 -3.49 30.11 26.32
C SER A 152 -2.43 30.41 25.26
N TYR A 153 -2.42 29.63 24.18
CA TYR A 153 -1.44 29.69 23.09
C TYR A 153 0.00 29.52 23.57
N THR A 154 0.29 28.34 24.11
CA THR A 154 1.54 28.02 24.80
C THR A 154 2.42 27.11 23.93
N ALA A 155 3.69 27.50 23.76
CA ALA A 155 4.67 26.75 22.99
C ALA A 155 6.11 27.00 23.43
N GLY A 156 7.02 26.11 23.03
CA GLY A 156 8.47 26.26 23.23
C GLY A 156 9.07 27.44 22.49
N LEU A 157 8.88 27.49 21.16
CA LEU A 157 9.54 28.47 20.32
C LEU A 157 8.68 29.71 20.09
N ALA A 158 7.43 29.55 19.67
CA ALA A 158 6.57 30.69 19.34
C ALA A 158 5.11 30.48 19.72
N GLY A 159 4.51 31.43 20.44
CA GLY A 159 3.06 31.44 20.66
C GLY A 159 2.30 31.52 19.33
N LYS A 160 2.68 32.45 18.45
CA LYS A 160 2.09 32.63 17.12
C LYS A 160 3.17 32.78 16.04
N ASN A 161 2.96 32.18 14.87
CA ASN A 161 3.79 32.33 13.69
C ASN A 161 2.98 32.76 12.45
N GLU A 162 3.20 33.96 11.96
CA GLU A 162 2.76 34.44 10.64
C GLU A 162 3.92 34.52 9.63
N GLY A 163 5.16 34.27 10.08
CA GLY A 163 6.39 34.34 9.29
C GLY A 163 6.88 32.96 8.84
N SER A 164 8.18 32.72 8.98
CA SER A 164 8.80 31.44 8.63
C SER A 164 9.66 30.86 9.75
N ILE A 165 9.46 29.57 10.02
CA ILE A 165 10.28 28.77 10.93
C ILE A 165 10.85 27.61 10.12
N SER A 166 12.17 27.42 10.16
CA SER A 166 12.79 26.29 9.49
C SER A 166 14.00 25.70 10.21
N ASN A 167 14.23 24.40 10.02
CA ASN A 167 15.38 23.68 10.58
C ASN A 167 15.51 23.85 12.10
N SER A 168 14.38 23.94 12.81
CA SER A 168 14.36 24.32 14.22
C SER A 168 13.70 23.24 15.07
N TYR A 169 14.06 23.14 16.35
CA TYR A 169 13.48 22.14 17.24
C TYR A 169 13.39 22.57 18.69
N VAL A 170 12.51 21.88 19.42
CA VAL A 170 12.29 22.07 20.86
C VAL A 170 12.25 20.71 21.56
N LYS A 171 12.94 20.61 22.70
CA LYS A 171 12.90 19.45 23.59
C LYS A 171 12.58 19.83 25.04
N GLY A 172 11.65 19.12 25.68
CA GLY A 172 11.29 19.37 27.09
C GLY A 172 9.86 19.01 27.48
N THR A 173 9.19 19.89 28.21
CA THR A 173 7.80 19.76 28.64
C THR A 173 7.04 21.06 28.39
N VAL A 174 5.82 20.94 27.85
CA VAL A 174 4.91 22.08 27.63
C VAL A 174 3.55 21.73 28.23
N ASN A 175 3.13 22.51 29.22
CA ASN A 175 1.84 22.38 29.88
C ASN A 175 0.97 23.60 29.52
N GLY A 176 -0.12 23.37 28.80
CA GLY A 176 -1.00 24.43 28.31
C GLY A 176 -2.47 24.16 28.65
N ASN A 177 -3.23 25.15 29.13
CA ASN A 177 -4.63 24.93 29.51
C ASN A 177 -5.57 24.87 28.28
N VAL A 178 -5.44 25.80 27.31
CA VAL A 178 -6.42 25.91 26.20
C VAL A 178 -5.86 25.53 24.83
N PHE A 179 -4.69 26.06 24.45
CA PHE A 179 -4.05 25.79 23.15
C PHE A 179 -2.56 25.56 23.37
N ALA A 180 -2.08 24.36 23.05
CA ALA A 180 -0.69 23.97 23.23
C ALA A 180 -0.11 23.42 21.92
N GLY A 181 1.09 23.87 21.59
CA GLY A 181 1.91 23.25 20.55
C GLY A 181 3.35 23.23 21.00
N PHE A 182 4.07 22.14 20.80
CA PHE A 182 5.43 22.04 21.35
C PHE A 182 6.39 23.08 20.74
N LEU A 183 6.34 23.25 19.42
CA LEU A 183 7.14 24.23 18.69
C LEU A 183 6.37 25.55 18.53
N VAL A 184 5.11 25.47 18.07
CA VAL A 184 4.29 26.66 17.78
C VAL A 184 2.86 26.46 18.28
N ALA A 185 2.26 27.40 18.99
CA ALA A 185 0.86 27.23 19.40
C ALA A 185 -0.10 27.50 18.22
N GLU A 186 0.08 28.61 17.49
CA GLU A 186 -0.66 28.90 16.24
C GLU A 186 0.27 29.17 15.05
N ASN A 187 0.04 28.47 13.93
CA ASN A 187 0.77 28.68 12.68
C ASN A 187 -0.16 29.17 11.56
N PHE A 188 0.05 30.41 11.11
CA PHE A 188 -0.51 30.98 9.86
C PHE A 188 0.56 31.25 8.80
N GLY A 189 1.84 31.07 9.16
CA GLY A 189 2.98 31.15 8.26
C GLY A 189 3.44 29.77 7.79
N THR A 190 4.77 29.59 7.77
CA THR A 190 5.40 28.33 7.37
C THR A 190 6.22 27.72 8.51
N VAL A 191 6.10 26.41 8.68
CA VAL A 191 6.99 25.58 9.51
C VAL A 191 7.56 24.49 8.62
N SER A 192 8.89 24.40 8.52
CA SER A 192 9.53 23.42 7.64
C SER A 192 10.77 22.76 8.24
N ASN A 193 11.01 21.48 7.94
CA ASN A 193 12.20 20.75 8.40
C ASN A 193 12.42 20.87 9.92
N SER A 194 11.35 20.95 10.70
CA SER A 194 11.39 21.26 12.12
C SER A 194 10.78 20.13 12.95
N TYR A 195 11.15 20.03 14.22
CA TYR A 195 10.68 18.91 15.04
C TYR A 195 10.55 19.21 16.54
N SER A 196 9.88 18.31 17.24
CA SER A 196 9.67 18.36 18.68
C SER A 196 9.83 16.99 19.34
N GLU A 197 10.31 16.99 20.59
CA GLU A 197 10.52 15.79 21.41
C GLU A 197 10.23 16.09 22.89
N GLY A 198 9.46 15.25 23.57
CA GLY A 198 9.14 15.45 24.98
C GLY A 198 7.70 15.07 25.33
N SER A 199 7.09 15.79 26.27
CA SER A 199 5.70 15.57 26.68
C SER A 199 4.86 16.85 26.63
N ILE A 200 3.62 16.71 26.17
CA ILE A 200 2.57 17.73 26.31
C ILE A 200 1.51 17.17 27.23
N ASP A 201 1.17 17.93 28.26
CA ASP A 201 -0.03 17.73 29.05
C ASP A 201 -0.93 18.96 28.87
N THR A 202 -2.18 18.74 28.47
CA THR A 202 -3.12 19.83 28.23
C THR A 202 -4.53 19.47 28.65
N SER A 203 -5.33 20.49 28.92
CA SER A 203 -6.76 20.31 29.02
C SER A 203 -7.54 20.63 27.75
N GLY A 204 -6.94 21.27 26.74
CA GLY A 204 -7.64 21.79 25.58
C GLY A 204 -7.20 21.19 24.24
N LEU A 205 -6.87 22.07 23.30
CA LEU A 205 -6.34 21.74 21.98
C LEU A 205 -4.82 21.56 22.05
N ALA A 206 -4.32 20.37 21.70
CA ALA A 206 -2.89 20.12 21.65
C ALA A 206 -2.41 19.48 20.34
N GLY A 207 -1.26 19.95 19.88
CA GLY A 207 -0.49 19.29 18.84
C GLY A 207 0.94 19.04 19.29
N GLY A 208 1.45 17.84 19.04
CA GLY A 208 2.83 17.50 19.40
C GLY A 208 3.90 18.37 18.75
N LEU A 209 3.60 19.08 17.65
CA LEU A 209 4.45 20.13 17.05
C LEU A 209 3.73 21.49 17.03
N VAL A 210 2.51 21.53 16.50
CA VAL A 210 1.73 22.77 16.32
C VAL A 210 0.33 22.64 16.91
N GLY A 211 -0.12 23.55 17.76
CA GLY A 211 -1.49 23.49 18.29
C GLY A 211 -2.56 23.64 17.20
N VAL A 212 -2.59 24.81 16.55
CA VAL A 212 -3.51 25.14 15.45
C VAL A 212 -2.71 25.52 14.21
N ASN A 213 -3.05 24.92 13.07
CA ASN A 213 -2.43 25.22 11.78
C ASN A 213 -3.45 25.79 10.78
N GLY A 214 -3.30 27.06 10.41
CA GLY A 214 -3.94 27.68 9.25
C GLY A 214 -2.96 28.00 8.11
N GLY A 215 -1.67 27.69 8.29
CA GLY A 215 -0.60 27.87 7.31
C GLY A 215 -0.06 26.53 6.77
N THR A 216 1.23 26.48 6.45
CA THR A 216 1.87 25.27 5.89
C THR A 216 2.87 24.65 6.87
N ILE A 217 2.75 23.35 7.09
CA ILE A 217 3.72 22.50 7.78
C ILE A 217 4.28 21.50 6.75
N SER A 218 5.61 21.48 6.61
CA SER A 218 6.27 20.60 5.63
C SER A 218 7.51 19.91 6.19
N LYS A 219 7.76 18.65 5.84
CA LYS A 219 9.01 17.93 6.20
C LYS A 219 9.31 17.96 7.71
N SER A 220 8.28 18.05 8.53
CA SER A 220 8.40 18.29 9.97
C SER A 220 7.82 17.11 10.74
N HIS A 221 8.26 16.92 11.97
CA HIS A 221 7.82 15.76 12.74
C HIS A 221 7.74 15.99 14.25
N SER A 222 7.00 15.11 14.92
CA SER A 222 6.91 15.09 16.38
C SER A 222 7.13 13.67 16.90
N THR A 223 7.96 13.54 17.93
CA THR A 223 8.08 12.33 18.75
C THR A 223 7.47 12.53 20.14
N ALA A 224 6.87 13.70 20.40
CA ALA A 224 6.31 14.03 21.69
C ALA A 224 5.13 13.13 22.05
N VAL A 225 5.08 12.69 23.31
CA VAL A 225 3.88 12.06 23.89
C VAL A 225 2.89 13.17 24.21
N VAL A 226 1.66 13.02 23.74
CA VAL A 226 0.61 14.01 23.95
C VAL A 226 -0.50 13.38 24.78
N THR A 227 -0.69 13.91 25.98
CA THR A 227 -1.75 13.50 26.90
C THR A 227 -2.72 14.67 27.07
N GLY A 228 -4.02 14.38 27.04
CA GLY A 228 -5.05 15.37 27.34
C GLY A 228 -6.00 14.93 28.44
N ASP A 229 -6.39 15.90 29.27
CA ASP A 229 -7.36 15.78 30.37
C ASP A 229 -8.49 16.82 30.21
N SER A 230 -9.69 16.38 29.83
CA SER A 230 -10.80 17.29 29.53
C SER A 230 -11.54 17.78 30.79
N THR A 231 -11.15 17.37 32.00
CA THR A 231 -11.90 17.66 33.24
C THR A 231 -11.99 19.14 33.58
N THR A 232 -11.06 19.97 33.09
CA THR A 232 -11.01 21.41 33.38
C THR A 232 -11.59 22.30 32.27
N VAL A 233 -12.07 21.73 31.16
CA VAL A 233 -12.62 22.51 30.03
C VAL A 233 -14.03 23.00 30.32
N VAL A 234 -14.14 24.31 30.54
CA VAL A 234 -15.42 25.02 30.59
C VAL A 234 -15.90 25.27 29.16
N ASN A 235 -16.83 24.44 28.67
CA ASN A 235 -17.57 24.57 27.39
C ASN A 235 -16.82 24.23 26.07
N GLY A 236 -15.91 23.25 26.06
CA GLY A 236 -15.23 22.80 24.84
C GLY A 236 -14.98 21.29 24.81
N THR A 237 -14.83 20.76 23.60
CA THR A 237 -14.41 19.38 23.29
C THR A 237 -12.87 19.32 23.22
N SER A 238 -12.24 18.25 23.70
CA SER A 238 -10.79 18.08 23.60
C SER A 238 -10.40 17.65 22.18
N THR A 239 -9.37 18.28 21.60
CA THR A 239 -8.88 17.93 20.26
C THR A 239 -7.37 17.81 20.29
N ILE A 240 -6.88 16.59 20.06
CA ILE A 240 -5.50 16.22 20.36
C ILE A 240 -4.88 15.53 19.16
N GLY A 241 -3.72 16.02 18.71
CA GLY A 241 -2.96 15.44 17.61
C GLY A 241 -1.49 15.21 17.95
N GLY A 242 -0.91 14.11 17.46
CA GLY A 242 0.52 13.84 17.67
C GLY A 242 1.45 14.81 16.94
N LEU A 243 0.99 15.49 15.87
CA LEU A 243 1.68 16.59 15.20
C LEU A 243 0.91 17.90 15.34
N VAL A 244 -0.38 17.89 15.01
CA VAL A 244 -1.23 19.09 14.94
C VAL A 244 -2.53 18.89 15.71
N GLY A 245 -2.90 19.78 16.62
CA GLY A 245 -4.23 19.68 17.25
C GLY A 245 -5.34 19.86 16.21
N PHE A 246 -5.36 21.02 15.57
CA PHE A 246 -6.38 21.40 14.60
C PHE A 246 -5.76 21.94 13.29
N ASN A 247 -5.99 21.26 12.17
CA ASN A 247 -5.61 21.75 10.84
C ASN A 247 -6.80 22.47 10.18
N TYR A 248 -6.78 23.80 10.22
CA TYR A 248 -7.91 24.68 9.92
C TYR A 248 -8.00 25.10 8.46
N ASP A 249 -9.21 25.19 7.92
CA ASP A 249 -9.50 25.82 6.64
C ASP A 249 -10.77 26.68 6.77
N ALA A 250 -10.63 27.99 6.54
CA ALA A 250 -11.72 28.95 6.69
C ALA A 250 -12.90 28.69 5.74
N SER A 251 -12.66 28.05 4.59
CA SER A 251 -13.68 27.79 3.59
C SER A 251 -14.62 26.62 3.94
N ARG A 252 -14.31 25.86 5.00
CA ARG A 252 -14.96 24.58 5.33
C ARG A 252 -15.54 24.52 6.74
N VAL A 253 -15.71 25.67 7.38
CA VAL A 253 -16.17 25.78 8.78
C VAL A 253 -17.67 25.46 8.93
N SER A 254 -18.45 25.47 7.84
CA SER A 254 -19.90 25.24 7.85
C SER A 254 -20.35 23.76 7.88
N ASP A 255 -19.43 22.79 7.93
CA ASP A 255 -19.78 21.36 7.89
C ASP A 255 -20.08 20.77 9.29
N LEU A 256 -21.37 20.48 9.50
CA LEU A 256 -22.12 20.56 10.77
C LEU A 256 -21.81 19.56 11.90
N ARG A 257 -20.99 18.52 11.70
CA ARG A 257 -20.70 17.54 12.79
C ARG A 257 -19.33 17.75 13.44
N ILE A 258 -18.35 18.17 12.64
CA ILE A 258 -16.99 18.45 13.13
C ILE A 258 -16.87 19.90 13.66
N SER A 259 -17.84 20.76 13.34
CA SER A 259 -17.89 22.15 13.82
C SER A 259 -18.05 22.30 15.34
N GLU A 260 -18.55 21.29 16.05
CA GLU A 260 -18.58 21.27 17.54
C GLU A 260 -17.17 21.22 18.15
N TYR A 261 -16.15 20.84 17.36
CA TYR A 261 -14.73 20.89 17.72
C TYR A 261 -14.05 22.21 17.31
N SER A 262 -14.78 23.14 16.66
CA SER A 262 -14.23 24.42 16.23
C SER A 262 -14.34 25.49 17.33
N VAL A 263 -13.20 26.04 17.77
CA VAL A 263 -13.13 27.09 18.82
C VAL A 263 -12.60 28.42 18.28
N ALA A 264 -12.52 28.58 16.97
CA ALA A 264 -11.73 29.64 16.36
C ALA A 264 -12.60 30.85 15.94
N SER A 265 -13.18 31.55 16.91
CA SER A 265 -14.09 32.68 16.67
C SER A 265 -13.41 33.97 16.14
N SER A 266 -12.14 33.93 15.72
CA SER A 266 -11.40 35.13 15.27
C SER A 266 -10.21 34.86 14.34
N LEU A 267 -10.27 33.84 13.47
CA LEU A 267 -9.15 33.53 12.57
C LEU A 267 -9.18 34.31 11.25
N PRO A 268 -8.01 34.57 10.61
CA PRO A 268 -7.93 35.37 9.39
C PRO A 268 -8.64 34.71 8.19
N ASP A 269 -9.45 35.49 7.47
CA ASP A 269 -10.05 35.10 6.19
C ASP A 269 -8.99 34.59 5.20
N GLY A 270 -9.25 33.45 4.55
CA GLY A 270 -8.38 32.85 3.53
C GLY A 270 -7.30 31.89 4.03
N SER A 271 -7.27 31.58 5.34
CA SER A 271 -6.35 30.56 5.90
C SER A 271 -6.73 29.15 5.45
N ALA A 272 -5.76 28.39 4.97
CA ALA A 272 -5.92 27.00 4.52
C ALA A 272 -4.74 26.14 5.00
N GLY A 273 -5.00 25.34 6.03
CA GLY A 273 -4.03 24.49 6.69
C GLY A 273 -3.54 23.37 5.79
N ILE A 274 -2.23 23.32 5.55
CA ILE A 274 -1.56 22.29 4.74
C ILE A 274 -0.55 21.56 5.61
N ILE A 275 -0.63 20.23 5.65
CA ILE A 275 0.38 19.34 6.24
C ILE A 275 0.90 18.43 5.12
N ILE A 276 2.19 18.50 4.82
CA ILE A 276 2.81 17.73 3.74
C ILE A 276 4.14 17.12 4.15
N ASP A 277 4.43 15.89 3.70
CA ASP A 277 5.70 15.19 3.94
C ASP A 277 6.08 15.15 5.45
N SER A 278 5.10 15.08 6.34
CA SER A 278 5.28 15.28 7.78
C SER A 278 4.76 14.10 8.59
N TYR A 279 5.28 13.86 9.79
CA TYR A 279 4.94 12.65 10.53
C TYR A 279 4.95 12.77 12.04
N ALA A 280 4.21 11.89 12.71
CA ALA A 280 4.18 11.76 14.17
C ALA A 280 4.45 10.32 14.61
N THR A 281 5.15 10.18 15.74
CA THR A 281 5.55 8.86 16.29
C THR A 281 5.27 8.69 17.77
N GLY A 282 5.09 9.77 18.53
CA GLY A 282 4.70 9.70 19.92
C GLY A 282 3.26 9.19 20.09
N SER A 283 2.99 8.56 21.23
CA SER A 283 1.63 8.12 21.57
C SER A 283 0.74 9.31 21.89
N VAL A 284 -0.54 9.17 21.59
CA VAL A 284 -1.57 10.18 21.87
C VAL A 284 -2.64 9.52 22.73
N GLU A 285 -2.87 10.06 23.92
CA GLU A 285 -3.88 9.54 24.84
C GLU A 285 -4.76 10.66 25.37
N ASN A 286 -6.07 10.42 25.35
CA ASN A 286 -7.04 11.22 26.08
C ASN A 286 -7.56 10.38 27.26
N SER A 287 -7.22 10.80 28.48
CA SER A 287 -7.39 10.00 29.69
C SER A 287 -8.73 10.20 30.39
N ASP A 288 -9.46 11.29 30.10
CA ASP A 288 -10.76 11.58 30.73
C ASP A 288 -11.57 12.55 29.83
N ASN A 289 -12.66 12.07 29.21
CA ASN A 289 -13.40 12.84 28.20
C ASN A 289 -14.92 12.76 28.30
N SER A 290 -15.45 13.18 29.45
CA SER A 290 -16.90 13.28 29.71
C SER A 290 -17.73 14.13 28.72
N LYS A 291 -17.14 14.75 27.68
CA LYS A 291 -17.81 15.67 26.75
C LYS A 291 -17.58 15.41 25.26
N GLY A 292 -16.89 14.32 24.88
CA GLY A 292 -16.57 14.04 23.48
C GLY A 292 -15.40 14.87 22.95
N GLY A 293 -14.52 14.22 22.19
CA GLY A 293 -13.23 14.76 21.78
C GLY A 293 -12.67 14.00 20.59
N ALA A 294 -11.88 14.69 19.78
CA ALA A 294 -11.26 14.17 18.57
C ALA A 294 -9.76 13.94 18.79
N VAL A 295 -9.35 12.68 18.76
CA VAL A 295 -7.97 12.26 19.03
C VAL A 295 -7.37 11.63 17.78
N GLY A 296 -6.21 12.11 17.35
CA GLY A 296 -5.52 11.56 16.19
C GLY A 296 -4.01 11.44 16.33
N GLY A 297 -3.43 10.40 15.73
CA GLY A 297 -1.99 10.18 15.80
C GLY A 297 -1.15 11.25 15.09
N LEU A 298 -1.70 11.88 14.04
CA LEU A 298 -1.10 13.05 13.36
C LEU A 298 -1.87 14.32 13.70
N ALA A 299 -3.19 14.32 13.46
CA ALA A 299 -4.02 15.49 13.71
C ALA A 299 -5.28 15.16 14.52
N GLY A 300 -5.67 16.00 15.48
CA GLY A 300 -6.95 15.82 16.17
C GLY A 300 -8.12 16.02 15.20
N VAL A 301 -8.15 17.19 14.55
CA VAL A 301 -9.12 17.52 13.49
C VAL A 301 -8.42 18.04 12.24
N ASN A 302 -8.93 17.66 11.07
CA ASN A 302 -8.52 18.17 9.77
C ASN A 302 -9.70 18.76 8.99
N LEU A 303 -9.68 20.06 8.74
CA LEU A 303 -10.51 20.73 7.73
C LEU A 303 -9.69 21.10 6.47
N GLY A 304 -8.38 21.23 6.61
CA GLY A 304 -7.48 21.52 5.49
C GLY A 304 -7.03 20.29 4.69
N THR A 305 -5.79 20.32 4.20
CA THR A 305 -5.19 19.25 3.40
C THR A 305 -4.06 18.57 4.15
N ILE A 306 -4.07 17.23 4.15
CA ILE A 306 -2.97 16.38 4.61
C ILE A 306 -2.52 15.50 3.44
N SER A 307 -1.24 15.56 3.10
CA SER A 307 -0.66 14.73 2.03
C SER A 307 0.71 14.16 2.38
N ASN A 308 1.02 12.97 1.86
CA ASN A 308 2.33 12.30 2.05
C ASN A 308 2.77 12.23 3.53
N SER A 309 1.81 12.09 4.45
CA SER A 309 2.05 12.26 5.88
C SER A 309 1.60 11.04 6.66
N ASN A 310 2.19 10.81 7.83
CA ASN A 310 1.94 9.55 8.54
C ASN A 310 2.03 9.63 10.06
N ALA A 311 1.32 8.71 10.71
CA ALA A 311 1.36 8.51 12.16
C ALA A 311 1.71 7.06 12.51
N THR A 312 2.50 6.87 13.56
CA THR A 312 2.94 5.52 13.99
C THR A 312 2.81 5.25 15.48
N GLY A 313 2.59 6.29 16.30
CA GLY A 313 2.30 6.12 17.72
C GLY A 313 0.90 5.56 17.93
N ASN A 314 0.71 4.86 19.06
CA ASN A 314 -0.61 4.36 19.46
C ASN A 314 -1.52 5.53 19.84
N VAL A 315 -2.81 5.37 19.57
CA VAL A 315 -3.84 6.37 19.86
C VAL A 315 -4.90 5.76 20.73
N LYS A 316 -5.20 6.42 21.86
CA LYS A 316 -6.19 5.94 22.82
C LYS A 316 -7.14 7.06 23.25
N ASN A 317 -8.43 6.76 23.32
CA ASN A 317 -9.46 7.65 23.87
C ASN A 317 -10.30 6.90 24.91
N SER A 318 -10.06 7.17 26.21
CA SER A 318 -10.40 6.25 27.30
C SER A 318 -11.82 6.37 27.86
N ASP A 319 -12.54 7.47 27.65
CA ASP A 319 -13.83 7.73 28.35
C ASP A 319 -14.82 8.61 27.56
N ASN A 320 -15.74 8.06 26.75
CA ASN A 320 -17.00 8.72 26.34
C ASN A 320 -17.95 7.77 25.56
N THR A 321 -19.25 8.05 25.52
CA THR A 321 -20.23 7.45 24.58
C THR A 321 -20.14 7.99 23.15
N ASP A 322 -19.47 9.14 22.91
CA ASP A 322 -19.37 9.82 21.60
C ASP A 322 -17.92 10.21 21.21
N GLY A 323 -16.90 9.49 21.70
CA GLY A 323 -15.50 9.77 21.38
C GLY A 323 -15.16 9.51 19.91
N VAL A 324 -14.34 10.37 19.31
CA VAL A 324 -13.82 10.21 17.94
C VAL A 324 -12.32 9.95 18.01
N VAL A 325 -11.86 8.82 17.46
CA VAL A 325 -10.44 8.46 17.48
C VAL A 325 -10.00 7.91 16.13
N GLY A 326 -8.85 8.39 15.65
CA GLY A 326 -8.23 7.91 14.44
C GLY A 326 -6.73 7.72 14.55
N GLY A 327 -6.18 6.69 13.91
CA GLY A 327 -4.74 6.47 13.92
C GLY A 327 -3.94 7.60 13.24
N LEU A 328 -4.53 8.30 12.26
CA LEU A 328 -3.96 9.51 11.66
C LEU A 328 -4.72 10.76 12.09
N VAL A 329 -6.04 10.78 11.89
CA VAL A 329 -6.89 11.96 12.16
C VAL A 329 -8.08 11.57 13.01
N GLY A 330 -8.41 12.30 14.07
CA GLY A 330 -9.68 12.08 14.78
C GLY A 330 -10.87 12.37 13.86
N GLY A 331 -11.16 13.65 13.61
CA GLY A 331 -12.24 14.09 12.71
C GLY A 331 -11.71 14.69 11.40
N ASN A 332 -12.20 14.22 10.25
CA ASN A 332 -11.82 14.75 8.93
C ASN A 332 -12.99 15.41 8.20
N GLY A 333 -13.01 16.74 8.20
CA GLY A 333 -13.81 17.52 7.27
C GLY A 333 -13.04 17.93 6.01
N GLY A 334 -11.75 17.57 5.93
CA GLY A 334 -10.77 18.00 4.95
C GLY A 334 -10.45 16.99 3.85
N THR A 335 -9.27 17.16 3.25
CA THR A 335 -8.69 16.20 2.29
C THR A 335 -7.50 15.47 2.90
N ILE A 336 -7.47 14.14 2.77
CA ILE A 336 -6.34 13.28 3.12
C ILE A 336 -5.93 12.50 1.88
N ASN A 337 -4.66 12.59 1.49
CA ASN A 337 -4.14 11.89 0.32
C ASN A 337 -2.77 11.26 0.60
N ASN A 338 -2.52 10.07 0.05
CA ASN A 338 -1.22 9.38 0.14
C ASN A 338 -0.64 9.35 1.56
N SER A 339 -1.48 9.06 2.55
CA SER A 339 -1.14 9.17 3.97
C SER A 339 -1.47 7.88 4.71
N PHE A 340 -0.80 7.59 5.83
CA PHE A 340 -1.01 6.32 6.51
C PHE A 340 -0.86 6.35 8.03
N ALA A 341 -1.51 5.38 8.68
CA ALA A 341 -1.39 5.12 10.12
C ALA A 341 -0.95 3.68 10.40
N LYS A 342 -0.06 3.50 11.38
CA LYS A 342 0.45 2.18 11.81
C LYS A 342 0.24 1.85 13.28
N GLY A 343 0.05 2.86 14.13
CA GLY A 343 -0.18 2.65 15.56
C GLY A 343 -1.52 1.98 15.83
N ASN A 344 -1.61 1.26 16.94
CA ASN A 344 -2.87 0.67 17.38
C ASN A 344 -3.83 1.78 17.84
N VAL A 345 -5.11 1.58 17.57
CA VAL A 345 -6.17 2.52 17.91
C VAL A 345 -7.14 1.85 18.86
N ASP A 346 -7.37 2.48 20.00
CA ASP A 346 -8.31 2.03 21.02
C ASP A 346 -9.24 3.18 21.39
N GLY A 347 -10.55 2.94 21.35
CA GLY A 347 -11.54 3.97 21.66
C GLY A 347 -12.92 3.38 21.90
N THR A 348 -13.93 4.24 21.95
CA THR A 348 -15.29 3.84 22.31
C THR A 348 -16.22 3.85 21.10
N ASN A 349 -16.64 5.02 20.61
CA ASN A 349 -17.68 5.13 19.57
C ASN A 349 -17.15 5.17 18.14
N PHE A 350 -16.62 6.32 17.66
CA PHE A 350 -16.16 6.45 16.28
C PHE A 350 -14.66 6.16 16.19
N VAL A 351 -14.33 4.88 15.96
CA VAL A 351 -12.96 4.38 16.03
C VAL A 351 -12.48 3.97 14.65
N GLY A 352 -11.46 4.66 14.13
CA GLY A 352 -10.87 4.36 12.84
C GLY A 352 -9.37 4.11 12.88
N GLY A 353 -8.87 3.12 12.13
CA GLY A 353 -7.43 2.92 12.00
C GLY A 353 -6.70 4.08 11.33
N LEU A 354 -7.38 4.86 10.47
CA LEU A 354 -6.88 6.10 9.88
C LEU A 354 -7.66 7.31 10.39
N VAL A 355 -8.99 7.28 10.28
CA VAL A 355 -9.88 8.42 10.59
C VAL A 355 -11.05 8.01 11.47
N GLY A 356 -11.33 8.69 12.57
CA GLY A 356 -12.50 8.38 13.40
C GLY A 356 -13.83 8.67 12.68
N ASP A 357 -14.04 9.94 12.30
CA ASP A 357 -15.28 10.39 11.64
C ASP A 357 -15.01 11.35 10.48
N THR A 358 -15.94 11.42 9.53
CA THR A 358 -15.81 12.24 8.32
C THR A 358 -17.06 13.06 8.01
N SER A 359 -16.86 14.23 7.40
CA SER A 359 -17.96 15.08 6.88
C SER A 359 -18.31 14.77 5.42
N PRO A 360 -19.49 15.17 4.92
CA PRO A 360 -19.92 14.96 3.54
C PRO A 360 -18.94 15.40 2.44
N ASP A 361 -18.29 16.55 2.60
CA ASP A 361 -17.35 17.09 1.61
C ASP A 361 -15.91 16.58 1.79
N SER A 362 -15.70 15.66 2.72
CA SER A 362 -14.38 15.12 2.98
C SER A 362 -13.95 14.12 1.90
N LEU A 363 -12.63 14.07 1.66
CA LEU A 363 -12.02 13.14 0.71
C LEU A 363 -10.85 12.43 1.36
N ILE A 364 -10.87 11.11 1.35
CA ILE A 364 -9.74 10.26 1.72
C ILE A 364 -9.35 9.45 0.49
N SER A 365 -8.09 9.54 0.07
CA SER A 365 -7.62 8.82 -1.11
C SER A 365 -6.19 8.31 -1.01
N ASN A 366 -5.90 7.19 -1.68
CA ASN A 366 -4.56 6.59 -1.75
C ASN A 366 -3.92 6.36 -0.36
N SER A 367 -4.73 6.16 0.67
CA SER A 367 -4.33 6.17 2.07
C SER A 367 -4.63 4.82 2.74
N ASN A 368 -3.95 4.53 3.85
CA ASN A 368 -4.07 3.22 4.48
C ASN A 368 -3.83 3.17 6.00
N ALA A 369 -4.40 2.15 6.64
CA ALA A 369 -4.22 1.84 8.05
C ALA A 369 -3.79 0.38 8.28
N LYS A 370 -2.87 0.18 9.22
CA LYS A 370 -2.28 -1.14 9.52
C LYS A 370 -2.34 -1.58 10.98
N GLY A 371 -2.51 -0.64 11.91
CA GLY A 371 -2.61 -0.95 13.34
C GLY A 371 -3.90 -1.69 13.67
N THR A 372 -3.91 -2.41 14.79
CA THR A 372 -5.15 -3.03 15.28
C THR A 372 -6.11 -1.95 15.77
N VAL A 373 -7.41 -2.15 15.52
CA VAL A 373 -8.45 -1.21 15.91
C VAL A 373 -9.42 -1.90 16.87
N SER A 374 -9.64 -1.30 18.04
CA SER A 374 -10.56 -1.79 19.07
C SER A 374 -11.53 -0.69 19.48
N GLY A 375 -12.80 -1.04 19.62
CA GLY A 375 -13.78 -0.17 20.28
C GLY A 375 -15.13 -0.81 20.51
N ASN A 376 -16.11 -0.03 20.95
CA ASN A 376 -17.41 -0.52 21.40
C ASN A 376 -18.60 0.03 20.57
N GLY A 377 -18.37 0.94 19.62
CA GLY A 377 -19.40 1.57 18.79
C GLY A 377 -19.24 1.30 17.29
N ASN A 378 -19.03 2.36 16.51
CA ASN A 378 -18.73 2.31 15.08
C ASN A 378 -17.22 2.16 14.85
N VAL A 379 -16.80 0.92 14.63
CA VAL A 379 -15.38 0.56 14.55
C VAL A 379 -15.00 0.17 13.13
N GLY A 380 -14.05 0.90 12.54
CA GLY A 380 -13.55 0.66 11.20
C GLY A 380 -12.02 0.50 11.14
N GLY A 381 -11.54 -0.46 10.35
CA GLY A 381 -10.10 -0.64 10.15
C GLY A 381 -9.43 0.56 9.47
N LEU A 382 -10.16 1.36 8.68
CA LEU A 382 -9.73 2.64 8.12
C LEU A 382 -10.51 3.81 8.73
N VAL A 383 -11.85 3.76 8.66
CA VAL A 383 -12.72 4.87 9.06
C VAL A 383 -13.82 4.40 10.01
N GLY A 384 -13.99 5.02 11.18
CA GLY A 384 -15.10 4.67 12.07
C GLY A 384 -16.46 4.96 11.44
N SER A 385 -16.70 6.22 11.06
CA SER A 385 -17.92 6.68 10.39
C SER A 385 -17.63 7.49 9.12
N ASN A 386 -18.22 7.08 8.01
CA ASN A 386 -18.04 7.70 6.70
C ASN A 386 -19.30 8.46 6.24
N SER A 387 -19.22 9.79 6.08
CA SER A 387 -20.21 10.58 5.34
C SER A 387 -19.66 11.14 4.03
N GLY A 388 -18.34 11.06 3.81
CA GLY A 388 -17.67 11.61 2.64
C GLY A 388 -17.27 10.57 1.61
N THR A 389 -16.21 10.86 0.86
CA THR A 389 -15.68 9.99 -0.20
C THR A 389 -14.40 9.29 0.23
N ILE A 390 -14.40 7.95 0.16
CA ILE A 390 -13.24 7.09 0.33
C ILE A 390 -12.91 6.45 -1.03
N ASP A 391 -11.84 6.90 -1.68
CA ASP A 391 -11.42 6.41 -3.00
C ASP A 391 -10.00 5.82 -3.00
N THR A 392 -9.86 4.56 -3.42
CA THR A 392 -8.54 3.90 -3.57
C THR A 392 -7.78 3.80 -2.23
N ASN A 393 -8.42 3.27 -1.19
CA ASN A 393 -7.83 3.13 0.16
C ASN A 393 -7.82 1.69 0.65
N TYR A 394 -7.03 1.40 1.69
CA TYR A 394 -7.04 0.06 2.26
C TYR A 394 -6.73 -0.03 3.75
N ALA A 395 -7.25 -1.08 4.39
CA ALA A 395 -6.95 -1.44 5.77
C ALA A 395 -6.50 -2.91 5.90
N THR A 396 -5.48 -3.13 6.73
CA THR A 396 -4.93 -4.48 6.97
C THR A 396 -4.87 -4.88 8.44
N GLY A 397 -5.13 -3.94 9.36
CA GLY A 397 -5.19 -4.20 10.79
C GLY A 397 -6.42 -5.00 11.16
N SER A 398 -6.32 -5.86 12.18
CA SER A 398 -7.51 -6.56 12.71
C SER A 398 -8.41 -5.59 13.45
N VAL A 399 -9.72 -5.80 13.36
CA VAL A 399 -10.75 -4.94 13.93
C VAL A 399 -11.57 -5.74 14.93
N THR A 400 -11.68 -5.22 16.16
CA THR A 400 -12.48 -5.81 17.23
C THR A 400 -13.50 -4.79 17.73
N GLY A 401 -14.78 -5.15 17.65
CA GLY A 401 -15.91 -4.36 18.13
C GLY A 401 -16.82 -5.20 19.02
N ILE A 402 -16.35 -5.55 20.22
CA ILE A 402 -17.09 -6.41 21.16
C ILE A 402 -17.59 -5.54 22.31
N ASP A 403 -18.90 -5.40 22.40
CA ASP A 403 -19.53 -4.81 23.57
C ASP A 403 -19.73 -5.88 24.67
N ILE A 404 -19.51 -5.47 25.91
CA ILE A 404 -19.66 -6.28 27.13
C ILE A 404 -20.91 -5.83 27.93
N VAL A 405 -21.61 -4.75 27.53
CA VAL A 405 -22.59 -4.07 28.39
C VAL A 405 -23.96 -3.89 27.73
N ASP A 406 -24.87 -4.85 27.96
CA ASP A 406 -26.34 -4.76 27.81
C ASP A 406 -26.92 -3.73 26.81
N GLY A 407 -27.07 -4.14 25.54
CA GLY A 407 -28.40 -4.50 25.04
C GLY A 407 -29.26 -3.50 24.24
N ASP A 408 -28.81 -2.34 23.75
CA ASP A 408 -29.72 -1.49 22.94
C ASP A 408 -29.14 -0.57 21.85
N ASP A 409 -27.82 -0.51 21.60
CA ASP A 409 -27.30 0.35 20.51
C ASP A 409 -26.85 -0.45 19.27
N SER A 410 -27.16 0.11 18.10
CA SER A 410 -26.76 -0.42 16.79
C SER A 410 -25.26 -0.20 16.55
N TYR A 411 -24.46 -1.18 16.93
CA TYR A 411 -23.01 -1.18 16.72
C TYR A 411 -22.65 -1.72 15.34
N SER A 412 -21.67 -1.12 14.68
CA SER A 412 -21.26 -1.51 13.33
C SER A 412 -19.76 -1.67 13.27
N VAL A 413 -19.31 -2.87 12.87
CA VAL A 413 -17.90 -3.24 12.87
C VAL A 413 -17.47 -3.62 11.46
N GLY A 414 -16.57 -2.83 10.88
CA GLY A 414 -16.11 -3.01 9.50
C GLY A 414 -14.60 -3.13 9.37
N GLY A 415 -14.13 -4.02 8.50
CA GLY A 415 -12.70 -4.13 8.21
C GLY A 415 -12.10 -2.88 7.53
N LEU A 416 -12.91 -2.08 6.85
CA LEU A 416 -12.55 -0.76 6.31
C LEU A 416 -13.34 0.35 7.01
N VAL A 417 -14.67 0.27 7.01
CA VAL A 417 -15.56 1.33 7.53
C VAL A 417 -16.55 0.76 8.53
N GLY A 418 -16.66 1.30 9.74
CA GLY A 418 -17.71 0.87 10.68
C GLY A 418 -19.10 1.18 10.14
N TYR A 419 -19.40 2.46 10.01
CA TYR A 419 -20.70 2.96 9.55
C TYR A 419 -20.56 3.85 8.30
N ASN A 420 -21.16 3.45 7.18
CA ASN A 420 -21.24 4.25 5.96
C ASN A 420 -22.58 5.00 5.94
N ALA A 421 -22.54 6.27 6.31
CA ALA A 421 -23.68 7.14 6.51
C ALA A 421 -24.36 7.53 5.18
N ASN A 422 -25.45 8.29 5.29
CA ASN A 422 -26.17 8.83 4.14
C ASN A 422 -25.22 9.65 3.25
N ALA A 423 -25.24 9.38 1.93
CA ALA A 423 -24.33 9.93 0.92
C ALA A 423 -22.84 9.51 1.06
N GLY A 424 -22.50 8.61 1.98
CA GLY A 424 -21.16 8.05 2.08
C GLY A 424 -20.81 7.19 0.86
N ILE A 425 -19.66 7.48 0.23
CA ILE A 425 -19.17 6.80 -0.97
C ILE A 425 -17.88 6.05 -0.64
N ILE A 426 -17.84 4.76 -0.98
CA ILE A 426 -16.64 3.91 -0.88
C ILE A 426 -16.36 3.32 -2.26
N ASN A 427 -15.21 3.65 -2.83
CA ASN A 427 -14.82 3.21 -4.16
C ASN A 427 -13.38 2.66 -4.20
N LYS A 428 -13.16 1.61 -4.99
CA LYS A 428 -11.82 1.02 -5.26
C LYS A 428 -11.02 0.71 -3.99
N SER A 429 -11.69 0.39 -2.90
CA SER A 429 -11.08 0.26 -1.59
C SER A 429 -11.18 -1.16 -1.06
N TYR A 430 -10.29 -1.55 -0.14
CA TYR A 430 -10.29 -2.93 0.34
C TYR A 430 -9.82 -3.14 1.78
N ALA A 431 -10.30 -4.22 2.38
CA ALA A 431 -9.90 -4.67 3.71
C ALA A 431 -9.39 -6.12 3.70
N SER A 432 -8.36 -6.38 4.49
CA SER A 432 -7.73 -7.71 4.63
C SER A 432 -7.50 -8.14 6.08
N GLY A 433 -7.73 -7.26 7.05
CA GLY A 433 -7.69 -7.61 8.47
C GLY A 433 -8.90 -8.45 8.87
N ASN A 434 -8.71 -9.29 9.89
CA ASN A 434 -9.82 -10.06 10.46
C ASN A 434 -10.75 -9.13 11.25
N VAL A 435 -12.05 -9.41 11.19
CA VAL A 435 -13.09 -8.61 11.83
C VAL A 435 -13.84 -9.49 12.83
N THR A 436 -13.96 -9.00 14.07
CA THR A 436 -14.76 -9.64 15.12
C THR A 436 -15.65 -8.59 15.77
N GLY A 437 -16.94 -8.85 15.87
CA GLY A 437 -17.87 -7.96 16.56
C GLY A 437 -19.20 -8.63 16.92
N ASN A 438 -20.12 -7.87 17.50
CA ASN A 438 -21.42 -8.41 17.92
C ASN A 438 -22.51 -8.23 16.84
N TYR A 439 -22.81 -6.97 16.49
CA TYR A 439 -23.87 -6.59 15.54
C TYR A 439 -23.28 -5.91 14.29
N ASP A 440 -23.97 -6.01 13.16
CA ASP A 440 -23.61 -5.44 11.85
C ASP A 440 -22.11 -5.55 11.53
N VAL A 441 -21.64 -6.80 11.40
CA VAL A 441 -20.21 -7.11 11.27
C VAL A 441 -19.88 -7.40 9.82
N GLY A 442 -19.07 -6.54 9.20
CA GLY A 442 -18.68 -6.65 7.79
C GLY A 442 -17.18 -6.72 7.56
N GLY A 443 -16.74 -7.56 6.61
CA GLY A 443 -15.33 -7.62 6.22
C GLY A 443 -14.81 -6.31 5.60
N LEU A 444 -15.67 -5.50 4.99
CA LEU A 444 -15.39 -4.15 4.48
C LEU A 444 -16.15 -3.09 5.28
N VAL A 445 -17.49 -3.20 5.35
CA VAL A 445 -18.36 -2.19 5.96
C VAL A 445 -19.28 -2.82 7.00
N GLY A 446 -19.37 -2.29 8.22
CA GLY A 446 -20.34 -2.80 9.19
C GLY A 446 -21.78 -2.57 8.73
N TYR A 447 -22.19 -1.30 8.65
CA TYR A 447 -23.51 -0.89 8.19
C TYR A 447 -23.43 0.13 7.05
N SER A 448 -24.28 -0.01 6.03
CA SER A 448 -24.41 0.93 4.91
C SER A 448 -25.82 1.52 4.85
N ASN A 449 -25.96 2.84 5.02
CA ASN A 449 -27.26 3.51 5.08
C ASN A 449 -27.95 3.64 3.71
N SER A 450 -29.24 3.97 3.71
CA SER A 450 -29.96 4.44 2.53
C SER A 450 -29.24 5.62 1.86
N ASN A 451 -29.06 5.54 0.54
CA ASN A 451 -28.27 6.44 -0.33
C ASN A 451 -26.74 6.40 -0.16
N SER A 452 -26.21 5.46 0.61
CA SER A 452 -24.77 5.17 0.57
C SER A 452 -24.42 4.31 -0.65
N GLU A 453 -23.19 4.42 -1.15
CA GLU A 453 -22.67 3.63 -2.28
C GLU A 453 -21.36 2.94 -1.91
N ILE A 454 -21.27 1.66 -2.23
CA ILE A 454 -20.05 0.88 -2.17
C ILE A 454 -19.81 0.30 -3.56
N SER A 455 -18.68 0.63 -4.19
CA SER A 455 -18.36 0.13 -5.51
C SER A 455 -16.89 -0.22 -5.74
N ASN A 456 -16.64 -1.17 -6.65
CA ASN A 456 -15.30 -1.61 -7.05
C ASN A 456 -14.39 -2.03 -5.87
N SER A 457 -14.99 -2.49 -4.78
CA SER A 457 -14.32 -2.69 -3.49
C SER A 457 -14.40 -4.15 -3.03
N HIS A 458 -13.53 -4.56 -2.11
CA HIS A 458 -13.47 -5.96 -1.70
C HIS A 458 -12.93 -6.23 -0.29
N ALA A 459 -13.29 -7.40 0.25
CA ALA A 459 -12.81 -7.87 1.54
C ALA A 459 -12.25 -9.31 1.47
N THR A 460 -11.18 -9.56 2.22
CA THR A 460 -10.48 -10.86 2.23
C THR A 460 -10.22 -11.43 3.63
N GLY A 461 -10.32 -10.62 4.69
CA GLY A 461 -10.15 -11.06 6.07
C GLY A 461 -11.33 -11.93 6.55
N THR A 462 -11.09 -12.76 7.55
CA THR A 462 -12.17 -13.57 8.15
C THR A 462 -13.09 -12.70 8.99
N VAL A 463 -14.39 -12.99 8.96
CA VAL A 463 -15.42 -12.23 9.69
C VAL A 463 -16.13 -13.14 10.67
N SER A 464 -16.25 -12.69 11.92
CA SER A 464 -16.97 -13.41 12.98
C SER A 464 -17.87 -12.44 13.75
N GLY A 465 -19.13 -12.82 13.96
CA GLY A 465 -20.03 -12.04 14.79
C GLY A 465 -21.34 -12.74 15.12
N ILE A 466 -22.26 -12.06 15.78
CA ILE A 466 -23.50 -12.65 16.30
C ILE A 466 -24.66 -12.40 15.33
N SER A 467 -24.96 -11.14 15.02
CA SER A 467 -26.07 -10.74 14.15
C SER A 467 -25.61 -9.90 12.96
N SER A 468 -26.26 -10.07 11.82
CA SER A 468 -25.94 -9.39 10.55
C SER A 468 -24.45 -9.47 10.18
N VAL A 469 -23.96 -10.68 9.93
CA VAL A 469 -22.53 -10.93 9.68
C VAL A 469 -22.30 -11.16 8.18
N GLY A 470 -21.53 -10.27 7.54
CA GLY A 470 -21.25 -10.32 6.11
C GLY A 470 -19.77 -10.33 5.76
N GLY A 471 -19.39 -11.12 4.75
CA GLY A 471 -18.00 -11.13 4.28
C GLY A 471 -17.54 -9.80 3.67
N LEU A 472 -18.47 -8.97 3.16
CA LEU A 472 -18.24 -7.59 2.71
C LEU A 472 -18.97 -6.59 3.61
N VAL A 473 -20.29 -6.71 3.76
CA VAL A 473 -21.14 -5.75 4.48
C VAL A 473 -21.98 -6.45 5.53
N GLY A 474 -21.98 -6.00 6.78
CA GLY A 474 -22.86 -6.56 7.82
C GLY A 474 -24.33 -6.35 7.46
N SER A 475 -24.75 -5.08 7.40
CA SER A 475 -26.11 -4.68 7.02
C SER A 475 -26.13 -3.62 5.92
N ASN A 476 -26.96 -3.82 4.90
CA ASN A 476 -27.07 -2.95 3.73
C ASN A 476 -28.48 -2.40 3.54
N SER A 477 -28.56 -1.07 3.50
CA SER A 477 -29.72 -0.30 3.02
C SER A 477 -29.39 0.57 1.79
N GLY A 478 -28.14 0.56 1.34
CA GLY A 478 -27.63 1.35 0.22
C GLY A 478 -27.42 0.52 -1.05
N THR A 479 -26.54 1.01 -1.93
CA THR A 479 -26.17 0.33 -3.17
C THR A 479 -24.78 -0.28 -3.07
N ILE A 480 -24.69 -1.58 -3.38
CA ILE A 480 -23.45 -2.34 -3.54
C ILE A 480 -23.33 -2.70 -5.01
N ASP A 481 -22.38 -2.10 -5.73
CA ASP A 481 -22.18 -2.33 -7.17
C ASP A 481 -20.74 -2.76 -7.49
N THR A 482 -20.56 -3.91 -8.12
CA THR A 482 -19.23 -4.37 -8.54
C THR A 482 -18.29 -4.60 -7.35
N ASN A 483 -18.70 -5.43 -6.38
CA ASN A 483 -17.88 -5.76 -5.20
C ASN A 483 -17.69 -7.27 -5.00
N TYR A 484 -16.71 -7.65 -4.18
CA TYR A 484 -16.54 -9.06 -3.84
C TYR A 484 -15.96 -9.34 -2.44
N ALA A 485 -16.27 -10.52 -1.91
CA ALA A 485 -15.70 -11.02 -0.66
C ALA A 485 -15.17 -12.46 -0.79
N THR A 486 -14.02 -12.72 -0.16
CA THR A 486 -13.36 -14.04 -0.20
C THR A 486 -13.02 -14.61 1.18
N GLY A 487 -13.10 -13.80 2.23
CA GLY A 487 -12.88 -14.23 3.60
C GLY A 487 -13.98 -15.16 4.09
N SER A 488 -13.64 -16.10 4.99
CA SER A 488 -14.64 -16.96 5.62
C SER A 488 -15.49 -16.19 6.62
N VAL A 489 -16.77 -16.52 6.72
CA VAL A 489 -17.76 -15.83 7.56
C VAL A 489 -18.37 -16.83 8.54
N THR A 490 -18.33 -16.50 9.82
CA THR A 490 -18.82 -17.36 10.91
C THR A 490 -19.78 -16.59 11.82
N GLY A 491 -21.03 -17.04 11.90
CA GLY A 491 -21.96 -16.63 12.95
C GLY A 491 -21.61 -17.32 14.27
N ILE A 492 -21.71 -16.58 15.36
CA ILE A 492 -21.52 -17.04 16.74
C ILE A 492 -22.90 -17.21 17.37
N ASP A 493 -23.12 -18.35 17.99
CA ASP A 493 -24.35 -18.65 18.74
C ASP A 493 -24.30 -17.96 20.12
N ILE A 494 -25.41 -17.35 20.53
CA ILE A 494 -25.63 -16.93 21.90
C ILE A 494 -26.76 -17.80 22.46
N VAL A 495 -26.47 -18.46 23.58
CA VAL A 495 -27.30 -19.50 24.23
C VAL A 495 -28.71 -19.03 24.63
N ASP A 496 -28.98 -17.72 24.65
CA ASP A 496 -30.26 -17.14 25.05
C ASP A 496 -30.99 -16.55 23.83
N GLY A 497 -31.76 -17.41 23.15
CA GLY A 497 -32.38 -17.13 21.86
C GLY A 497 -33.39 -15.97 21.83
N ASP A 498 -33.23 -15.10 20.83
CA ASP A 498 -34.27 -14.32 20.13
C ASP A 498 -33.68 -13.52 18.94
N ASP A 499 -32.35 -13.46 18.77
CA ASP A 499 -31.71 -12.70 17.70
C ASP A 499 -31.74 -13.45 16.35
N SER A 500 -32.17 -12.76 15.28
CA SER A 500 -32.06 -13.27 13.91
C SER A 500 -30.59 -13.32 13.48
N TYR A 501 -30.02 -14.53 13.40
CA TYR A 501 -28.62 -14.76 13.05
C TYR A 501 -28.41 -14.81 11.53
N SER A 502 -28.47 -13.66 10.87
CA SER A 502 -28.26 -13.56 9.43
C SER A 502 -26.77 -13.51 9.07
N VAL A 503 -26.27 -14.55 8.38
CA VAL A 503 -24.86 -14.69 7.99
C VAL A 503 -24.73 -14.88 6.49
N GLY A 504 -23.99 -14.00 5.82
CA GLY A 504 -23.81 -14.02 4.37
C GLY A 504 -22.36 -13.93 3.92
N GLY A 505 -22.02 -14.62 2.83
CA GLY A 505 -20.68 -14.56 2.25
C GLY A 505 -20.30 -13.18 1.71
N LEU A 506 -21.27 -12.37 1.29
CA LEU A 506 -21.11 -10.96 0.92
C LEU A 506 -21.83 -10.04 1.92
N VAL A 507 -23.12 -10.25 2.16
CA VAL A 507 -23.95 -9.36 3.00
C VAL A 507 -24.68 -10.14 4.08
N GLY A 508 -24.60 -9.74 5.35
CA GLY A 508 -25.38 -10.38 6.41
C GLY A 508 -26.88 -10.16 6.22
N TYR A 509 -27.28 -8.89 6.27
CA TYR A 509 -28.67 -8.42 6.14
C TYR A 509 -28.81 -7.39 5.02
N ASN A 510 -29.72 -7.61 4.07
CA ASN A 510 -30.02 -6.66 2.99
C ASN A 510 -31.46 -6.14 3.12
N ALA A 511 -31.60 -4.89 3.55
CA ALA A 511 -32.88 -4.23 3.80
C ALA A 511 -33.73 -4.02 2.54
N ASN A 512 -34.99 -3.60 2.71
CA ASN A 512 -35.94 -3.37 1.61
C ASN A 512 -35.41 -2.42 0.51
N ALA A 513 -34.68 -1.37 0.90
CA ALA A 513 -34.10 -0.41 -0.03
C ALA A 513 -32.71 -0.84 -0.57
N GLY A 514 -32.15 -1.91 -0.03
CA GLY A 514 -30.81 -2.38 -0.37
C GLY A 514 -30.76 -3.00 -1.76
N ILE A 515 -29.78 -2.55 -2.55
CA ILE A 515 -29.53 -3.01 -3.92
C ILE A 515 -28.14 -3.62 -4.00
N ILE A 516 -28.05 -4.85 -4.51
CA ILE A 516 -26.77 -5.53 -4.75
C ILE A 516 -26.70 -5.90 -6.22
N ASN A 517 -25.69 -5.37 -6.91
CA ASN A 517 -25.45 -5.55 -8.33
C ASN A 517 -24.03 -6.06 -8.58
N LYS A 518 -23.86 -6.93 -9.58
CA LYS A 518 -22.55 -7.29 -10.14
C LYS A 518 -21.54 -7.71 -9.07
N SER A 519 -21.98 -8.46 -8.07
CA SER A 519 -21.14 -8.77 -6.91
C SER A 519 -21.04 -10.26 -6.64
N TYR A 520 -19.97 -10.70 -5.97
CA TYR A 520 -19.79 -12.12 -5.69
C TYR A 520 -19.10 -12.44 -4.36
N ALA A 521 -19.38 -13.64 -3.84
CA ALA A 521 -18.71 -14.19 -2.67
C ALA A 521 -18.14 -15.59 -2.93
N SER A 522 -17.00 -15.87 -2.31
CA SER A 522 -16.32 -17.18 -2.41
C SER A 522 -15.86 -17.77 -1.08
N GLY A 523 -15.95 -17.00 0.01
CA GLY A 523 -15.62 -17.48 1.34
C GLY A 523 -16.60 -18.54 1.85
N LYS A 524 -16.12 -19.45 2.72
CA LYS A 524 -16.99 -20.40 3.42
C LYS A 524 -17.89 -19.64 4.40
N VAL A 525 -19.16 -20.05 4.48
CA VAL A 525 -20.15 -19.47 5.38
C VAL A 525 -20.62 -20.53 6.38
N TYR A 526 -20.65 -20.17 7.65
CA TYR A 526 -21.28 -20.93 8.72
C TYR A 526 -22.18 -20.02 9.55
N GLY A 527 -23.44 -20.35 9.75
CA GLY A 527 -24.36 -19.56 10.57
C GLY A 527 -25.39 -20.42 11.28
N TYR A 528 -25.78 -20.04 12.50
CA TYR A 528 -26.79 -20.79 13.26
C TYR A 528 -28.21 -20.52 12.75
N GLY A 529 -28.53 -19.29 12.34
CA GLY A 529 -29.83 -18.87 11.79
C GLY A 529 -29.92 -18.93 10.26
N GLU A 530 -30.09 -17.77 9.62
CA GLU A 530 -30.19 -17.63 8.17
C GLU A 530 -28.79 -17.54 7.54
N ALA A 531 -28.35 -18.59 6.87
CA ALA A 531 -27.03 -18.66 6.26
C ALA A 531 -27.12 -18.68 4.72
N GLY A 532 -26.46 -17.74 4.06
CA GLY A 532 -26.42 -17.69 2.60
C GLY A 532 -25.03 -17.49 2.00
N GLY A 533 -24.77 -18.15 0.87
CA GLY A 533 -23.47 -18.06 0.20
C GLY A 533 -23.14 -16.65 -0.30
N LEU A 534 -24.15 -15.84 -0.63
CA LEU A 534 -24.01 -14.41 -0.91
C LEU A 534 -24.63 -13.57 0.22
N ILE A 535 -25.88 -13.86 0.62
CA ILE A 535 -26.62 -13.05 1.57
C ILE A 535 -27.30 -13.91 2.64
N GLY A 536 -27.17 -13.56 3.92
CA GLY A 536 -27.93 -14.23 4.98
C GLY A 536 -29.43 -14.01 4.81
N THR A 537 -29.87 -12.78 5.07
CA THR A 537 -31.27 -12.36 4.93
C THR A 537 -31.43 -11.23 3.92
N SER A 538 -32.43 -11.31 3.06
CA SER A 538 -32.72 -10.23 2.12
C SER A 538 -34.21 -9.90 1.96
N TYR A 539 -34.49 -8.60 1.99
CA TYR A 539 -35.76 -7.96 1.63
C TYR A 539 -35.64 -7.10 0.36
N GLY A 540 -34.42 -6.74 -0.02
CA GLY A 540 -34.10 -5.88 -1.16
C GLY A 540 -33.93 -6.61 -2.49
N THR A 541 -33.19 -5.96 -3.41
CA THR A 541 -32.99 -6.44 -4.78
C THR A 541 -31.57 -6.96 -4.99
N ILE A 542 -31.45 -8.12 -5.66
CA ILE A 542 -30.19 -8.76 -6.01
C ILE A 542 -30.18 -8.97 -7.52
N ASN A 543 -29.20 -8.39 -8.21
CA ASN A 543 -29.04 -8.55 -9.64
C ASN A 543 -27.64 -9.03 -9.99
N THR A 544 -27.56 -9.91 -10.98
CA THR A 544 -26.31 -10.20 -11.69
C THR A 544 -25.18 -10.54 -10.70
N SER A 545 -25.41 -11.49 -9.79
CA SER A 545 -24.50 -11.76 -8.68
C SER A 545 -24.34 -13.25 -8.43
N TYR A 546 -23.24 -13.68 -7.79
CA TYR A 546 -23.03 -15.12 -7.60
C TYR A 546 -22.25 -15.51 -6.34
N ALA A 547 -22.47 -16.74 -5.87
CA ALA A 547 -21.77 -17.33 -4.74
C ALA A 547 -21.12 -18.67 -5.09
N THR A 548 -19.89 -18.86 -4.62
CA THR A 548 -19.11 -20.10 -4.86
C THR A 548 -18.67 -20.81 -3.59
N GLY A 549 -18.75 -20.12 -2.45
CA GLY A 549 -18.37 -20.66 -1.15
C GLY A 549 -19.33 -21.72 -0.63
N ASN A 550 -18.82 -22.66 0.15
CA ASN A 550 -19.65 -23.66 0.84
C ASN A 550 -20.41 -23.00 1.99
N VAL A 551 -21.68 -23.38 2.15
CA VAL A 551 -22.60 -22.83 3.14
C VAL A 551 -23.07 -23.94 4.07
N ALA A 552 -22.93 -23.72 5.36
CA ALA A 552 -23.47 -24.60 6.39
C ALA A 552 -24.27 -23.80 7.43
N GLY A 553 -25.34 -24.36 7.95
CA GLY A 553 -26.12 -23.75 9.04
C GLY A 553 -27.24 -24.62 9.56
N GLU A 554 -28.10 -24.11 10.44
CA GLU A 554 -29.16 -24.91 11.08
C GLU A 554 -30.56 -24.65 10.51
N TYR A 555 -31.02 -23.39 10.42
CA TYR A 555 -32.44 -23.07 10.16
C TYR A 555 -32.82 -22.76 8.71
N SER A 556 -32.14 -21.81 8.05
CA SER A 556 -32.47 -21.41 6.66
C SER A 556 -31.19 -21.25 5.89
N VAL A 557 -30.85 -22.27 5.09
CA VAL A 557 -29.52 -22.36 4.46
C VAL A 557 -29.64 -22.36 2.94
N GLY A 558 -29.16 -21.30 2.30
CA GLY A 558 -29.22 -21.12 0.86
C GLY A 558 -27.85 -21.01 0.20
N GLY A 559 -27.68 -21.59 -0.99
CA GLY A 559 -26.42 -21.43 -1.73
C GLY A 559 -26.16 -19.98 -2.18
N LEU A 560 -27.19 -19.15 -2.35
CA LEU A 560 -27.09 -17.71 -2.61
C LEU A 560 -27.68 -16.89 -1.45
N VAL A 561 -28.94 -17.15 -1.08
CA VAL A 561 -29.66 -16.38 -0.04
C VAL A 561 -30.23 -17.33 1.02
N GLY A 562 -29.95 -17.11 2.30
CA GLY A 562 -30.51 -17.92 3.39
C GLY A 562 -32.04 -17.75 3.48
N TYR A 563 -32.48 -16.53 3.80
CA TYR A 563 -33.89 -16.16 3.91
C TYR A 563 -34.24 -14.99 2.99
N PHE A 564 -35.31 -15.15 2.22
CA PHE A 564 -35.80 -14.14 1.29
C PHE A 564 -37.26 -13.79 1.52
N ASN A 565 -37.52 -12.54 1.93
CA ASN A 565 -38.88 -12.06 2.20
C ASN A 565 -39.11 -10.65 1.64
N PRO A 566 -39.42 -10.52 0.34
CA PRO A 566 -39.69 -9.21 -0.24
C PRO A 566 -41.06 -8.70 0.25
N GLN A 567 -41.08 -7.76 1.20
CA GLN A 567 -42.32 -7.15 1.70
C GLN A 567 -42.92 -6.11 0.74
N LEU A 568 -42.09 -5.48 -0.10
CA LEU A 568 -42.50 -4.40 -1.00
C LEU A 568 -42.27 -4.75 -2.48
N ASN A 569 -41.02 -4.96 -2.94
CA ASN A 569 -40.69 -5.27 -4.35
C ASN A 569 -39.34 -6.00 -4.55
N GLY A 570 -38.74 -6.59 -3.51
CA GLY A 570 -37.43 -7.25 -3.63
C GLY A 570 -37.45 -8.41 -4.63
N THR A 571 -36.39 -8.56 -5.42
CA THR A 571 -36.26 -9.62 -6.43
C THR A 571 -34.85 -10.20 -6.48
N ILE A 572 -34.73 -11.45 -6.94
CA ILE A 572 -33.44 -12.09 -7.26
C ILE A 572 -33.40 -12.31 -8.77
N ASN A 573 -32.51 -11.62 -9.47
CA ASN A 573 -32.42 -11.65 -10.92
C ASN A 573 -31.02 -12.11 -11.36
N ASN A 574 -30.98 -12.97 -12.38
CA ASN A 574 -29.77 -13.26 -13.15
C ASN A 574 -28.58 -13.69 -12.28
N SER A 575 -28.83 -14.44 -11.22
CA SER A 575 -27.85 -14.74 -10.19
C SER A 575 -27.68 -16.25 -10.01
N TYR A 576 -26.55 -16.68 -9.45
CA TYR A 576 -26.32 -18.12 -9.29
C TYR A 576 -25.45 -18.55 -8.12
N SER A 577 -25.59 -19.82 -7.71
CA SER A 577 -24.76 -20.45 -6.67
C SER A 577 -24.17 -21.78 -7.13
N ILE A 578 -22.94 -22.09 -6.69
CA ILE A 578 -22.27 -23.37 -7.01
C ILE A 578 -21.60 -24.05 -5.80
N GLY A 579 -21.71 -23.50 -4.60
CA GLY A 579 -21.15 -24.09 -3.39
C GLY A 579 -21.96 -25.28 -2.85
N ASN A 580 -21.33 -26.09 -2.00
CA ASN A 580 -22.05 -27.10 -1.21
C ASN A 580 -22.95 -26.43 -0.18
N VAL A 581 -24.17 -26.93 0.01
CA VAL A 581 -25.16 -26.37 0.94
C VAL A 581 -25.64 -27.46 1.90
N SER A 582 -25.49 -27.25 3.21
CA SER A 582 -25.88 -28.22 4.23
C SER A 582 -26.56 -27.55 5.43
N GLY A 583 -27.72 -28.05 5.84
CA GLY A 583 -28.37 -27.64 7.10
C GLY A 583 -29.44 -28.62 7.58
N SER A 584 -30.10 -28.29 8.69
CA SER A 584 -31.12 -29.14 9.33
C SER A 584 -32.56 -28.79 8.97
N GLU A 585 -32.83 -27.53 8.67
CA GLU A 585 -34.14 -27.00 8.29
C GLU A 585 -33.99 -26.06 7.08
N ASP A 586 -35.06 -25.92 6.29
CA ASP A 586 -35.16 -25.08 5.08
C ASP A 586 -33.86 -24.87 4.28
N VAL A 587 -33.33 -25.97 3.75
CA VAL A 587 -32.12 -25.97 2.91
C VAL A 587 -32.52 -25.83 1.44
N GLY A 588 -31.81 -24.98 0.70
CA GLY A 588 -32.02 -24.82 -0.74
C GLY A 588 -30.76 -24.47 -1.52
N GLY A 589 -30.68 -24.95 -2.75
CA GLY A 589 -29.52 -24.80 -3.61
C GLY A 589 -29.23 -23.35 -3.98
N LEU A 590 -30.26 -22.51 -4.14
CA LEU A 590 -30.14 -21.06 -4.35
C LEU A 590 -30.69 -20.28 -3.15
N VAL A 591 -31.98 -20.45 -2.82
CA VAL A 591 -32.62 -19.80 -1.67
C VAL A 591 -32.99 -20.84 -0.62
N GLY A 592 -32.67 -20.61 0.65
CA GLY A 592 -33.05 -21.49 1.76
C GLY A 592 -34.56 -21.45 2.01
N TYR A 593 -35.09 -20.30 2.44
CA TYR A 593 -36.52 -20.07 2.63
C TYR A 593 -37.00 -18.82 1.88
N ALA A 594 -38.19 -18.90 1.27
CA ALA A 594 -38.82 -17.78 0.55
C ALA A 594 -40.31 -17.68 0.88
N THR A 595 -40.79 -16.48 1.24
CA THR A 595 -42.20 -16.25 1.64
C THR A 595 -43.18 -16.06 0.49
N HIS A 596 -42.70 -15.70 -0.70
CA HIS A 596 -43.55 -15.38 -1.86
C HIS A 596 -43.06 -16.12 -3.12
N ALA A 597 -43.99 -16.69 -3.89
CA ALA A 597 -43.66 -17.33 -5.17
C ALA A 597 -43.47 -16.28 -6.28
N GLY A 598 -42.53 -16.53 -7.20
CA GLY A 598 -42.37 -15.73 -8.41
C GLY A 598 -41.52 -14.47 -8.28
N VAL A 599 -40.66 -14.40 -7.27
CA VAL A 599 -39.73 -13.27 -7.00
C VAL A 599 -38.26 -13.60 -7.33
N VAL A 600 -38.00 -14.84 -7.75
CA VAL A 600 -36.72 -15.33 -8.24
C VAL A 600 -36.82 -15.54 -9.74
N HIS A 601 -36.03 -14.78 -10.50
CA HIS A 601 -36.07 -14.73 -11.95
C HIS A 601 -34.73 -15.11 -12.54
N ASN A 602 -34.75 -16.02 -13.52
CA ASN A 602 -33.59 -16.38 -14.34
C ASN A 602 -32.32 -16.66 -13.51
N SER A 603 -32.49 -17.31 -12.36
CA SER A 603 -31.42 -17.54 -11.38
C SER A 603 -31.29 -19.03 -11.07
N PHE A 604 -30.04 -19.49 -10.93
CA PHE A 604 -29.69 -20.90 -11.05
C PHE A 604 -28.81 -21.40 -9.92
N TYR A 605 -28.92 -22.67 -9.57
CA TYR A 605 -27.97 -23.33 -8.67
C TYR A 605 -27.46 -24.63 -9.24
N ASN A 606 -26.24 -25.00 -8.85
CA ASN A 606 -25.64 -26.26 -9.26
C ASN A 606 -26.16 -27.42 -8.40
N THR A 607 -26.96 -28.31 -8.97
CA THR A 607 -27.54 -29.47 -8.28
C THR A 607 -26.49 -30.48 -7.83
N ASP A 608 -25.38 -30.60 -8.58
CA ASP A 608 -24.35 -31.61 -8.31
C ASP A 608 -23.49 -31.22 -7.10
N THR A 609 -23.23 -29.92 -6.93
CA THR A 609 -22.41 -29.43 -5.83
C THR A 609 -23.23 -29.05 -4.60
N SER A 610 -24.43 -28.50 -4.77
CA SER A 610 -25.30 -28.14 -3.65
C SER A 610 -25.93 -29.36 -2.97
N GLY A 611 -26.15 -30.44 -3.73
CA GLY A 611 -26.89 -31.62 -3.27
C GLY A 611 -28.40 -31.40 -3.14
N GLN A 612 -28.93 -30.25 -3.59
CA GLN A 612 -30.34 -29.86 -3.44
C GLN A 612 -31.12 -30.02 -4.75
N VAL A 613 -32.44 -30.24 -4.65
CA VAL A 613 -33.38 -30.29 -5.77
C VAL A 613 -34.68 -29.60 -5.35
N ASP A 614 -34.76 -28.31 -5.61
CA ASP A 614 -35.82 -27.42 -5.11
C ASP A 614 -36.79 -26.97 -6.20
N THR A 615 -38.04 -26.73 -5.81
CA THR A 615 -39.07 -26.11 -6.63
C THR A 615 -39.39 -24.71 -6.09
N GLY A 616 -39.36 -23.68 -6.95
CA GLY A 616 -39.76 -22.31 -6.59
C GLY A 616 -38.71 -21.47 -5.86
N LYS A 617 -37.56 -22.06 -5.51
CA LYS A 617 -36.44 -21.40 -4.82
C LYS A 617 -35.24 -21.08 -5.74
N GLY A 618 -35.45 -21.09 -7.05
CA GLY A 618 -34.42 -21.04 -8.09
C GLY A 618 -34.50 -22.23 -9.04
N VAL A 619 -33.75 -22.21 -10.14
CA VAL A 619 -33.75 -23.29 -11.14
C VAL A 619 -32.47 -24.13 -11.00
N GLY A 620 -32.63 -25.40 -10.62
CA GLY A 620 -31.51 -26.34 -10.53
C GLY A 620 -30.95 -26.72 -11.90
N LYS A 621 -29.63 -26.73 -12.02
CA LYS A 621 -28.89 -27.12 -13.22
C LYS A 621 -27.70 -27.99 -12.82
N SER A 622 -27.38 -28.99 -13.63
CA SER A 622 -26.14 -29.75 -13.45
C SER A 622 -24.92 -28.87 -13.70
N SER A 623 -23.76 -29.31 -13.22
CA SER A 623 -22.47 -28.65 -13.46
C SER A 623 -22.20 -28.46 -14.96
N ASP A 624 -22.57 -29.45 -15.78
CA ASP A 624 -22.37 -29.41 -17.22
C ASP A 624 -23.31 -28.42 -17.90
N GLU A 625 -24.55 -28.28 -17.44
CA GLU A 625 -25.47 -27.27 -17.95
C GLU A 625 -25.01 -25.85 -17.58
N MET A 626 -24.63 -25.61 -16.33
CA MET A 626 -24.16 -24.30 -15.88
C MET A 626 -22.86 -23.85 -16.56
N LYS A 627 -22.13 -24.75 -17.20
CA LYS A 627 -20.91 -24.46 -17.98
C LYS A 627 -21.19 -24.25 -19.48
N LYS A 628 -22.45 -24.20 -19.88
CA LYS A 628 -22.87 -23.88 -21.26
C LYS A 628 -23.59 -22.53 -21.29
N GLN A 629 -23.13 -21.64 -22.16
CA GLN A 629 -23.74 -20.32 -22.31
C GLN A 629 -25.22 -20.39 -22.74
N GLU A 630 -25.60 -21.41 -23.50
CA GLU A 630 -26.98 -21.64 -23.95
C GLU A 630 -27.99 -21.80 -22.79
N THR A 631 -27.53 -22.22 -21.61
CA THR A 631 -28.34 -22.30 -20.39
C THR A 631 -28.87 -20.94 -19.96
N TYR A 632 -28.19 -19.86 -20.35
CA TYR A 632 -28.45 -18.50 -19.91
C TYR A 632 -29.03 -17.62 -21.00
N THR A 633 -28.95 -17.99 -22.29
CA THR A 633 -29.22 -17.08 -23.42
C THR A 633 -30.57 -17.32 -24.12
N TYR A 634 -31.61 -17.69 -23.38
CA TYR A 634 -32.97 -17.81 -23.94
C TYR A 634 -33.70 -16.45 -23.96
N ALA A 635 -34.79 -16.36 -24.72
CA ALA A 635 -35.64 -15.17 -24.78
C ALA A 635 -36.12 -14.78 -23.37
N ASP A 636 -36.05 -13.50 -23.02
CA ASP A 636 -36.43 -12.97 -21.70
C ASP A 636 -35.56 -13.44 -20.52
N SER A 637 -34.40 -14.05 -20.79
CA SER A 637 -33.47 -14.48 -19.74
C SER A 637 -32.88 -13.32 -18.92
N GLY A 638 -32.76 -12.12 -19.46
CA GLY A 638 -32.12 -10.97 -18.79
C GLY A 638 -30.59 -11.10 -18.62
N TRP A 639 -29.99 -12.23 -18.99
CA TRP A 639 -28.54 -12.44 -18.90
C TRP A 639 -27.81 -11.70 -20.02
N ASN A 640 -27.04 -10.69 -19.66
CA ASN A 640 -26.32 -9.85 -20.62
C ASN A 640 -24.82 -10.21 -20.69
N PHE A 641 -24.46 -11.08 -21.64
CA PHE A 641 -23.06 -11.45 -21.92
C PHE A 641 -22.28 -10.40 -22.72
N VAL A 642 -22.88 -9.23 -22.97
CA VAL A 642 -22.19 -8.09 -23.62
C VAL A 642 -21.65 -7.14 -22.57
N ASN A 643 -22.44 -6.83 -21.52
CA ASN A 643 -22.10 -5.77 -20.57
C ASN A 643 -21.86 -6.27 -19.13
N ASP A 644 -22.40 -7.42 -18.75
CA ASP A 644 -22.45 -7.82 -17.35
C ASP A 644 -21.73 -9.15 -17.08
N TRP A 645 -21.89 -10.11 -17.98
CA TRP A 645 -21.32 -11.45 -17.86
C TRP A 645 -20.32 -11.73 -18.97
N TYR A 646 -19.36 -12.60 -18.65
CA TYR A 646 -18.44 -13.22 -19.59
C TYR A 646 -18.32 -14.71 -19.26
N MET A 647 -18.16 -15.55 -20.27
CA MET A 647 -18.08 -17.01 -20.08
C MET A 647 -17.06 -17.63 -21.01
N ARG A 648 -16.10 -18.37 -20.43
CA ARG A 648 -15.16 -19.21 -21.18
C ARG A 648 -15.79 -20.56 -21.45
N THR A 649 -15.31 -21.22 -22.51
CA THR A 649 -15.71 -22.61 -22.81
C THR A 649 -15.49 -23.50 -21.59
N ASN A 650 -16.54 -24.19 -21.17
CA ASN A 650 -16.53 -25.11 -20.02
C ASN A 650 -16.20 -24.46 -18.67
N GLN A 651 -16.52 -23.18 -18.48
CA GLN A 651 -16.39 -22.46 -17.22
C GLN A 651 -17.75 -21.86 -16.82
N TYR A 652 -17.95 -21.59 -15.53
CA TYR A 652 -19.14 -20.88 -15.07
C TYR A 652 -19.12 -19.41 -15.53
N PRO A 653 -20.28 -18.73 -15.64
CA PRO A 653 -20.32 -17.30 -15.96
C PRO A 653 -19.56 -16.46 -14.92
N GLN A 654 -18.72 -15.54 -15.36
CA GLN A 654 -18.01 -14.59 -14.51
C GLN A 654 -18.48 -13.18 -14.81
N LEU A 655 -18.43 -12.30 -13.83
CA LEU A 655 -18.80 -10.91 -14.04
C LEU A 655 -17.75 -10.19 -14.88
N LEU A 656 -18.19 -9.54 -15.95
CA LEU A 656 -17.33 -8.82 -16.89
C LEU A 656 -16.55 -7.70 -16.21
N ALA A 657 -17.11 -7.08 -15.18
CA ALA A 657 -16.45 -5.99 -14.44
C ALA A 657 -15.19 -6.45 -13.68
N PHE A 658 -15.07 -7.74 -13.35
CA PHE A 658 -13.85 -8.33 -12.79
C PHE A 658 -13.04 -9.09 -13.84
N TRP A 659 -13.49 -9.07 -15.09
CA TRP A 659 -12.82 -9.70 -16.21
C TRP A 659 -11.81 -8.74 -16.85
N LYS A 660 -10.76 -9.30 -17.41
CA LYS A 660 -9.82 -8.60 -18.27
C LYS A 660 -9.65 -9.38 -19.56
N SER A 661 -9.68 -8.67 -20.69
CA SER A 661 -9.58 -9.30 -22.01
C SER A 661 -8.24 -10.00 -22.22
N ASP A 662 -8.29 -11.22 -22.76
CA ASP A 662 -7.12 -11.96 -23.25
C ASP A 662 -6.86 -11.72 -24.76
N ALA A 663 -7.60 -10.80 -25.39
CA ALA A 663 -7.46 -10.48 -26.80
C ALA A 663 -6.20 -9.65 -27.10
N ALA A 664 -5.10 -10.34 -27.42
CA ALA A 664 -3.86 -9.73 -27.88
C ALA A 664 -3.80 -9.62 -29.43
N THR A 665 -4.79 -9.04 -30.10
CA THR A 665 -4.84 -8.97 -31.58
C THR A 665 -4.71 -7.54 -32.16
N LEU A 666 -4.47 -7.39 -33.48
CA LEU A 666 -4.45 -6.10 -34.19
C LEU A 666 -4.98 -6.19 -35.64
N THR A 667 -5.29 -5.04 -36.25
CA THR A 667 -5.64 -4.86 -37.68
C THR A 667 -4.65 -3.90 -38.37
N SER A 668 -4.63 -3.86 -39.71
CA SER A 668 -3.75 -2.99 -40.51
C SER A 668 -4.45 -2.48 -41.78
N THR A 669 -4.28 -1.20 -42.14
CA THR A 669 -4.84 -0.59 -43.38
C THR A 669 -3.88 -0.61 -44.57
N ILE A 670 -2.60 -0.87 -44.34
CA ILE A 670 -1.55 -0.88 -45.39
C ILE A 670 -0.90 -2.25 -45.59
N GLY A 671 -1.36 -3.28 -44.86
CA GLY A 671 -0.84 -4.65 -44.98
C GLY A 671 -1.85 -5.69 -44.54
N THR A 672 -1.60 -6.95 -44.90
CA THR A 672 -2.50 -8.07 -44.62
C THR A 672 -2.09 -8.74 -43.30
N VAL A 673 -3.01 -8.83 -42.34
CA VAL A 673 -2.78 -9.47 -41.05
C VAL A 673 -3.28 -10.93 -41.09
N SER A 674 -2.47 -11.89 -40.65
CA SER A 674 -2.86 -13.30 -40.54
C SER A 674 -4.04 -13.47 -39.57
N ALA A 675 -5.05 -14.26 -39.93
CA ALA A 675 -6.25 -14.44 -39.11
C ALA A 675 -5.95 -15.04 -37.72
N ASN A 676 -6.47 -14.38 -36.68
CA ASN A 676 -6.55 -14.81 -35.28
C ASN A 676 -5.22 -15.20 -34.58
N GLY A 677 -4.28 -14.25 -34.48
CA GLY A 677 -3.39 -14.06 -33.31
C GLY A 677 -2.75 -15.28 -32.63
N THR A 678 -2.20 -16.24 -33.38
CA THR A 678 -1.37 -17.34 -32.83
C THR A 678 0.13 -16.98 -32.86
N ALA A 679 1.01 -17.79 -32.24
CA ALA A 679 2.45 -17.50 -32.05
C ALA A 679 3.29 -17.30 -33.35
N SER A 680 2.70 -17.49 -34.53
CA SER A 680 3.32 -17.18 -35.84
C SER A 680 2.53 -16.14 -36.61
N ALA A 681 1.87 -15.21 -35.91
CA ALA A 681 1.11 -14.15 -36.55
C ALA A 681 2.02 -13.24 -37.39
N THR A 682 1.53 -12.78 -38.54
CA THR A 682 2.30 -11.95 -39.48
C THR A 682 1.50 -10.76 -40.00
N ILE A 683 2.20 -9.69 -40.36
CA ILE A 683 1.67 -8.55 -41.11
C ILE A 683 2.47 -8.43 -42.41
N THR A 684 1.89 -8.88 -43.53
CA THR A 684 2.60 -8.95 -44.82
C THR A 684 2.10 -7.90 -45.81
N ASN A 685 2.71 -7.83 -46.99
CA ASN A 685 2.34 -6.92 -48.08
C ASN A 685 2.46 -5.42 -47.74
N ILE A 686 3.33 -5.05 -46.80
CA ILE A 686 3.57 -3.64 -46.48
C ILE A 686 4.32 -2.97 -47.66
N PRO A 687 3.84 -1.83 -48.22
CA PRO A 687 4.48 -1.16 -49.35
C PRO A 687 5.95 -0.80 -49.09
N ASN A 688 6.78 -0.91 -50.13
CA ASN A 688 8.17 -0.50 -50.07
C ASN A 688 8.28 1.01 -49.74
N ALA A 689 9.29 1.40 -48.96
CA ALA A 689 9.51 2.75 -48.44
C ALA A 689 8.49 3.26 -47.39
N THR A 690 7.59 2.41 -46.88
CA THR A 690 6.72 2.76 -45.73
C THR A 690 7.58 3.06 -44.50
N THR A 691 7.43 4.25 -43.91
CA THR A 691 8.16 4.62 -42.67
C THR A 691 7.51 3.98 -41.45
N LEU A 692 8.28 3.79 -40.36
CA LEU A 692 7.74 3.24 -39.12
C LEU A 692 6.61 4.08 -38.53
N ALA A 693 6.67 5.42 -38.68
CA ALA A 693 5.60 6.30 -38.25
C ALA A 693 4.31 6.07 -39.05
N ALA A 694 4.40 5.93 -40.38
CA ALA A 694 3.25 5.61 -41.23
C ALA A 694 2.66 4.21 -40.94
N PHE A 695 3.51 3.23 -40.62
CA PHE A 695 3.06 1.89 -40.21
C PHE A 695 2.38 1.86 -38.86
N LYS A 696 2.93 2.54 -37.84
CA LYS A 696 2.29 2.67 -36.52
C LYS A 696 0.93 3.36 -36.60
N ALA A 697 0.79 4.35 -37.50
CA ALA A 697 -0.48 5.02 -37.74
C ALA A 697 -1.50 4.16 -38.52
N ALA A 698 -1.06 3.08 -39.17
CA ALA A 698 -1.89 2.21 -40.00
C ALA A 698 -2.30 0.90 -39.31
N ILE A 699 -1.75 0.58 -38.13
CA ILE A 699 -2.12 -0.59 -37.32
C ILE A 699 -2.97 -0.19 -36.11
N THR A 700 -3.99 -1.00 -35.81
CA THR A 700 -4.93 -0.74 -34.70
C THR A 700 -5.10 -2.00 -33.85
N PRO A 701 -4.65 -2.03 -32.57
CA PRO A 701 -4.90 -3.16 -31.68
C PRO A 701 -6.37 -3.37 -31.31
N ALA A 702 -6.66 -4.55 -30.77
CA ALA A 702 -7.90 -4.82 -30.04
C ALA A 702 -8.08 -3.83 -28.88
N ALA A 703 -9.33 -3.47 -28.57
CA ALA A 703 -9.66 -2.54 -27.50
C ALA A 703 -9.06 -3.02 -26.15
N GLY A 704 -8.47 -2.09 -25.38
CA GLY A 704 -7.80 -2.39 -24.11
C GLY A 704 -6.41 -3.02 -24.23
N ALA A 705 -6.02 -3.53 -25.41
CA ALA A 705 -4.71 -4.11 -25.64
C ALA A 705 -3.66 -3.03 -25.96
N THR A 706 -2.44 -3.22 -25.46
CA THR A 706 -1.31 -2.32 -25.71
C THR A 706 -0.40 -2.89 -26.79
N VAL A 707 0.19 -2.01 -27.61
CA VAL A 707 1.06 -2.41 -28.73
C VAL A 707 2.41 -1.75 -28.66
N GLN A 708 3.45 -2.56 -28.83
CA GLN A 708 4.80 -2.06 -28.99
C GLN A 708 5.47 -2.75 -30.18
N VAL A 709 6.05 -1.93 -31.07
CA VAL A 709 6.72 -2.39 -32.29
C VAL A 709 8.21 -2.48 -32.02
N TYR A 710 8.74 -3.67 -32.22
CA TYR A 710 10.13 -4.06 -32.06
C TYR A 710 10.74 -4.42 -33.41
N ASP A 711 12.05 -4.36 -33.53
CA ASP A 711 12.77 -4.87 -34.69
C ASP A 711 12.61 -6.41 -34.79
N ALA A 712 13.31 -7.04 -35.74
CA ALA A 712 13.11 -8.46 -36.02
C ALA A 712 13.43 -9.42 -34.87
N ASP A 713 14.18 -8.92 -33.88
CA ASP A 713 14.54 -9.62 -32.65
C ASP A 713 13.38 -9.72 -31.64
N GLY A 714 12.31 -8.95 -31.80
CA GLY A 714 11.17 -8.95 -30.88
C GLY A 714 11.43 -8.27 -29.52
N THR A 715 12.57 -7.61 -29.35
CA THR A 715 13.00 -7.06 -28.07
C THR A 715 13.48 -5.62 -28.15
N THR A 716 14.05 -5.19 -29.28
CA THR A 716 14.52 -3.82 -29.47
C THR A 716 13.41 -2.98 -30.08
N VAL A 717 12.98 -1.88 -29.44
CA VAL A 717 11.89 -1.05 -29.98
C VAL A 717 12.31 -0.52 -31.35
N ALA A 718 11.54 -0.84 -32.39
CA ALA A 718 11.88 -0.51 -33.76
C ALA A 718 12.03 1.00 -33.90
N THR A 719 13.08 1.41 -34.60
CA THR A 719 13.31 2.82 -34.97
C THR A 719 13.08 3.05 -36.47
N VAL A 720 13.16 1.99 -37.27
CA VAL A 720 12.84 1.97 -38.71
C VAL A 720 12.00 0.73 -39.01
N LEU A 721 11.11 0.79 -40.01
CA LEU A 721 10.29 -0.36 -40.38
C LEU A 721 11.03 -1.21 -41.42
N ALA A 722 11.28 -2.47 -41.08
CA ALA A 722 11.92 -3.44 -41.97
C ALA A 722 11.22 -4.81 -41.93
N THR A 723 11.43 -5.64 -42.96
CA THR A 723 11.00 -7.04 -42.91
C THR A 723 11.65 -7.74 -41.72
N GLY A 724 10.84 -8.48 -40.97
CA GLY A 724 11.20 -9.13 -39.71
C GLY A 724 10.65 -8.42 -38.48
N THR A 725 10.43 -7.10 -38.53
CA THR A 725 9.92 -6.26 -37.40
C THR A 725 8.80 -6.95 -36.64
N LYS A 726 8.85 -6.99 -35.31
CA LYS A 726 7.89 -7.69 -34.46
C LYS A 726 6.95 -6.70 -33.77
N VAL A 727 5.65 -6.81 -33.98
CA VAL A 727 4.65 -6.05 -33.22
C VAL A 727 4.13 -6.93 -32.10
N ILE A 728 4.42 -6.60 -30.84
CA ILE A 728 3.86 -7.32 -29.69
C ILE A 728 2.61 -6.60 -29.24
N VAL A 729 1.50 -7.33 -29.22
CA VAL A 729 0.25 -6.92 -28.60
C VAL A 729 0.14 -7.63 -27.26
N THR A 730 -0.08 -6.87 -26.19
CA THR A 730 -0.40 -7.40 -24.86
C THR A 730 -1.87 -7.12 -24.60
N ALA A 731 -2.63 -8.18 -24.29
CA ALA A 731 -4.03 -8.07 -23.95
C ALA A 731 -4.24 -7.33 -22.62
N GLU A 732 -5.47 -6.94 -22.36
CA GLU A 732 -5.86 -6.15 -21.18
C GLU A 732 -5.65 -6.90 -19.84
N ASP A 733 -5.66 -8.24 -19.87
CA ASP A 733 -5.34 -9.09 -18.71
C ASP A 733 -3.89 -8.96 -18.23
N GLY A 734 -3.01 -8.39 -19.05
CA GLY A 734 -1.58 -8.23 -18.78
C GLY A 734 -0.77 -9.53 -18.83
N ILE A 735 -1.42 -10.68 -19.08
CA ILE A 735 -0.83 -12.02 -19.12
C ILE A 735 -0.74 -12.51 -20.57
N THR A 736 -1.79 -12.31 -21.36
CA THR A 736 -1.89 -12.82 -22.71
C THR A 736 -1.18 -11.89 -23.70
N LYS A 737 -0.21 -12.41 -24.45
CA LYS A 737 0.59 -11.65 -25.41
C LYS A 737 0.71 -12.39 -26.73
N VAL A 738 0.67 -11.66 -27.84
CA VAL A 738 0.86 -12.18 -29.20
C VAL A 738 1.86 -11.31 -29.93
N THR A 739 2.77 -11.95 -30.65
CA THR A 739 3.82 -11.28 -31.43
C THR A 739 3.56 -11.46 -32.93
N TYR A 740 3.45 -10.36 -33.67
CA TYR A 740 3.27 -10.34 -35.12
C TYR A 740 4.57 -10.02 -35.85
N THR A 741 4.97 -10.82 -36.83
CA THR A 741 6.16 -10.57 -37.65
C THR A 741 5.79 -9.83 -38.94
N VAL A 742 6.41 -8.68 -39.21
CA VAL A 742 6.10 -7.79 -40.33
C VAL A 742 6.96 -8.12 -41.54
N THR A 743 6.38 -8.10 -42.74
CA THR A 743 7.11 -8.24 -44.00
C THR A 743 6.81 -7.07 -44.93
N VAL A 744 7.86 -6.31 -45.29
CA VAL A 744 7.85 -5.19 -46.22
C VAL A 744 8.29 -5.64 -47.60
N ASN A 745 7.56 -5.22 -48.63
CA ASN A 745 7.83 -5.60 -50.01
C ASN A 745 9.20 -5.07 -50.48
N ALA A 746 9.96 -5.90 -51.20
CA ALA A 746 11.28 -5.54 -51.73
C ALA A 746 11.20 -4.43 -52.79
N ALA A 747 12.26 -3.62 -52.90
CA ALA A 747 12.36 -2.59 -53.93
C ALA A 747 12.47 -3.22 -55.33
N PRO A 748 11.86 -2.66 -56.39
CA PRO A 748 11.89 -3.29 -57.70
C PRO A 748 13.29 -3.17 -58.33
N GLY A 749 13.90 -4.28 -58.76
CA GLY A 749 15.16 -4.27 -59.51
C GLY A 749 15.46 -5.53 -60.33
N GLY A 750 15.24 -5.45 -61.66
CA GLY A 750 16.15 -5.95 -62.72
C GLY A 750 16.34 -7.45 -63.02
N ASP A 751 15.33 -8.09 -63.63
CA ASP A 751 15.31 -9.11 -64.71
C ASP A 751 16.38 -10.26 -64.85
N ASN A 752 15.93 -11.53 -64.85
CA ASN A 752 15.58 -12.34 -66.05
C ASN A 752 15.52 -13.88 -65.82
N GLY A 753 14.37 -14.51 -66.12
CA GLY A 753 14.36 -15.76 -66.94
C GLY A 753 14.02 -17.14 -66.35
N ASN A 754 12.71 -17.41 -66.18
CA ASN A 754 11.93 -18.56 -66.70
C ASN A 754 12.10 -20.02 -66.16
N GLY A 755 10.98 -20.64 -65.73
CA GLY A 755 10.90 -22.10 -65.48
C GLY A 755 9.66 -22.62 -64.74
N ASN A 756 8.56 -22.78 -65.48
CA ASN A 756 7.21 -23.25 -65.17
C ASN A 756 7.03 -24.55 -64.30
N GLY A 757 6.16 -24.48 -63.28
CA GLY A 757 5.04 -25.39 -62.95
C GLY A 757 5.25 -26.87 -62.58
N ALA A 758 4.81 -27.27 -61.36
CA ALA A 758 4.19 -28.59 -61.13
C ALA A 758 3.40 -28.65 -59.80
N ILE A 759 2.13 -29.02 -59.91
CA ILE A 759 1.27 -29.52 -58.82
C ILE A 759 1.65 -30.98 -58.54
N THR A 760 1.84 -31.38 -57.28
CA THR A 760 1.99 -32.79 -56.89
C THR A 760 1.19 -33.16 -55.64
N THR A 761 0.62 -34.36 -55.70
CA THR A 761 -0.33 -35.12 -54.86
C THR A 761 0.03 -35.35 -53.37
N PRO A 762 -0.93 -35.77 -52.50
CA PRO A 762 -0.73 -35.92 -51.07
C PRO A 762 0.17 -37.11 -50.74
N SER A 763 1.25 -36.85 -50.01
CA SER A 763 2.24 -37.86 -49.62
C SER A 763 1.81 -38.68 -48.40
N ASN A 764 2.20 -39.95 -48.40
CA ASN A 764 1.95 -40.94 -47.36
C ASN A 764 2.93 -40.80 -46.17
N ASP A 765 3.43 -39.59 -45.91
CA ASP A 765 4.53 -39.32 -44.97
C ASP A 765 4.13 -39.51 -43.51
N LYS A 766 5.08 -39.99 -42.70
CA LYS A 766 4.97 -40.05 -41.24
C LYS A 766 4.58 -38.66 -40.71
N VAL A 767 3.50 -38.56 -39.94
CA VAL A 767 3.09 -37.26 -39.38
C VAL A 767 3.99 -36.97 -38.18
N THR A 768 4.91 -36.02 -38.35
CA THR A 768 5.88 -35.67 -37.31
C THR A 768 5.53 -34.34 -36.67
N SER A 769 5.63 -34.27 -35.36
CA SER A 769 5.56 -33.03 -34.58
C SER A 769 6.74 -32.94 -33.61
N THR A 770 7.18 -31.73 -33.32
CA THR A 770 8.26 -31.48 -32.34
C THR A 770 7.85 -30.49 -31.24
N ASP A 771 6.59 -30.03 -31.25
CA ASP A 771 6.03 -29.04 -30.31
C ASP A 771 5.17 -29.69 -29.21
N GLY A 772 5.26 -31.01 -29.07
CA GLY A 772 4.42 -31.79 -28.17
C GLY A 772 2.97 -31.98 -28.63
N ARG A 773 2.52 -31.43 -29.76
CA ARG A 773 1.14 -31.60 -30.26
C ARG A 773 1.08 -32.32 -31.60
N LEU A 774 0.24 -33.35 -31.71
CA LEU A 774 0.09 -34.11 -32.95
C LEU A 774 -1.38 -34.43 -33.22
N THR A 775 -1.85 -34.07 -34.42
CA THR A 775 -3.11 -34.59 -34.97
C THR A 775 -2.76 -35.67 -35.99
N LEU A 776 -3.08 -36.92 -35.66
CA LEU A 776 -2.77 -38.10 -36.46
C LEU A 776 -4.06 -38.73 -37.01
N PRO A 777 -4.26 -38.71 -38.34
CA PRO A 777 -5.40 -39.37 -38.97
C PRO A 777 -5.38 -40.89 -38.77
N VAL A 778 -6.57 -41.51 -38.80
CA VAL A 778 -6.73 -42.96 -38.61
C VAL A 778 -5.85 -43.76 -39.56
N GLY A 779 -5.15 -44.77 -39.03
CA GLY A 779 -4.31 -45.68 -39.82
C GLY A 779 -2.93 -45.13 -40.22
N ARG A 780 -2.58 -43.90 -39.83
CA ARG A 780 -1.28 -43.28 -40.14
C ARG A 780 -0.25 -43.53 -39.02
N THR A 781 1.03 -43.45 -39.36
CA THR A 781 2.14 -43.47 -38.40
C THR A 781 2.47 -42.06 -37.95
N GLY A 782 2.65 -41.85 -36.66
CA GLY A 782 2.95 -40.55 -36.07
C GLY A 782 4.22 -40.57 -35.23
N GLU A 783 4.92 -39.45 -35.14
CA GLU A 783 5.94 -39.23 -34.12
C GLU A 783 5.83 -37.82 -33.58
N VAL A 784 5.86 -37.68 -32.27
CA VAL A 784 5.78 -36.37 -31.62
C VAL A 784 6.82 -36.28 -30.53
N SER A 785 7.63 -35.23 -30.57
CA SER A 785 8.56 -34.91 -29.50
C SER A 785 8.19 -33.59 -28.84
N LEU A 786 8.68 -33.39 -27.62
CA LEU A 786 8.69 -32.10 -26.94
C LEU A 786 10.13 -31.85 -26.46
N ASP A 787 10.70 -30.72 -26.88
CA ASP A 787 12.04 -30.23 -26.49
C ASP A 787 13.20 -31.23 -26.69
N ASN A 788 13.00 -32.25 -27.53
CA ASN A 788 13.87 -33.42 -27.65
C ASN A 788 14.08 -34.21 -26.33
N GLU A 789 13.45 -33.80 -25.22
CA GLU A 789 13.49 -34.47 -23.92
C GLU A 789 12.55 -35.67 -23.86
N VAL A 790 11.42 -35.64 -24.57
CA VAL A 790 10.51 -36.78 -24.71
C VAL A 790 10.11 -36.95 -26.18
N THR A 791 10.07 -38.19 -26.64
CA THR A 791 9.64 -38.56 -28.00
C THR A 791 8.66 -39.72 -27.93
N ILE A 792 7.56 -39.61 -28.66
CA ILE A 792 6.48 -40.59 -28.72
C ILE A 792 6.36 -41.07 -30.16
N SER A 793 6.47 -42.37 -30.39
CA SER A 793 6.33 -42.99 -31.71
C SER A 793 5.07 -43.86 -31.75
N ILE A 794 4.12 -43.50 -32.63
CA ILE A 794 2.79 -44.09 -32.74
C ILE A 794 2.73 -44.93 -34.03
N PRO A 795 2.65 -46.27 -33.94
CA PRO A 795 2.60 -47.11 -35.12
C PRO A 795 1.26 -47.02 -35.86
N ALA A 796 1.26 -47.30 -37.17
CA ALA A 796 0.04 -47.35 -37.96
C ALA A 796 -0.99 -48.35 -37.39
N GLY A 797 -2.22 -47.87 -37.21
CA GLY A 797 -3.33 -48.63 -36.64
C GLY A 797 -3.27 -48.78 -35.11
N ALA A 798 -2.51 -47.94 -34.40
CA ALA A 798 -2.57 -47.87 -32.94
C ALA A 798 -3.93 -47.36 -32.42
N THR A 799 -4.68 -46.61 -33.25
CA THR A 799 -6.01 -46.06 -32.95
C THR A 799 -6.99 -46.37 -34.07
N SER A 800 -8.27 -46.54 -33.70
CA SER A 800 -9.40 -46.67 -34.65
C SER A 800 -10.06 -45.34 -35.01
N GLU A 801 -9.60 -44.25 -34.40
CA GLU A 801 -10.14 -42.88 -34.50
C GLU A 801 -8.99 -41.85 -34.54
N GLU A 802 -9.25 -40.62 -35.00
CA GLU A 802 -8.24 -39.57 -35.14
C GLU A 802 -7.63 -39.23 -33.77
N LEU A 803 -6.30 -39.27 -33.68
CA LEU A 803 -5.58 -39.02 -32.44
C LEU A 803 -5.09 -37.58 -32.40
N LYS A 804 -5.60 -36.79 -31.47
CA LYS A 804 -5.03 -35.50 -31.06
C LYS A 804 -4.29 -35.71 -29.76
N LEU A 805 -2.97 -35.68 -29.84
CA LEU A 805 -2.04 -35.90 -28.74
C LEU A 805 -1.44 -34.56 -28.30
N THR A 806 -1.33 -34.36 -26.98
CA THR A 806 -0.56 -33.24 -26.38
C THR A 806 0.41 -33.76 -25.33
N ILE A 807 1.65 -33.30 -25.38
CA ILE A 807 2.70 -33.49 -24.37
C ILE A 807 2.90 -32.13 -23.70
N ALA A 808 2.83 -32.10 -22.37
CA ALA A 808 3.10 -30.91 -21.56
C ALA A 808 4.12 -31.24 -20.47
N LYS A 809 5.10 -30.36 -20.28
CA LYS A 809 6.06 -30.45 -19.16
C LYS A 809 5.43 -29.79 -17.94
N ILE A 810 5.38 -30.50 -16.81
CA ILE A 810 4.80 -30.00 -15.56
C ILE A 810 5.85 -29.21 -14.78
N LEU A 811 5.53 -27.96 -14.43
CA LEU A 811 6.44 -27.05 -13.72
C LEU A 811 6.30 -27.15 -12.18
N GLU A 812 5.10 -27.41 -11.66
CA GLU A 812 4.85 -27.61 -10.22
C GLU A 812 4.97 -29.09 -9.81
N THR A 813 6.16 -29.66 -9.92
CA THR A 813 6.38 -31.10 -9.63
C THR A 813 6.37 -31.45 -8.13
N GLN A 814 6.50 -30.46 -7.24
CA GLN A 814 6.55 -30.65 -5.78
C GLN A 814 5.27 -31.28 -5.21
N LYS A 815 4.12 -31.05 -5.86
CA LYS A 815 2.83 -31.67 -5.47
C LYS A 815 2.68 -33.11 -5.96
N LEU A 816 3.53 -33.54 -6.90
CA LEU A 816 3.51 -34.89 -7.51
C LEU A 816 4.63 -35.79 -6.97
N LEU A 817 5.68 -35.21 -6.37
CA LEU A 817 6.80 -35.90 -5.74
C LEU A 817 6.67 -35.83 -4.21
N THR A 818 5.53 -36.30 -3.71
CA THR A 818 5.11 -36.12 -2.31
C THR A 818 5.87 -36.99 -1.32
N ASN A 819 6.57 -38.02 -1.79
CA ASN A 819 7.50 -38.79 -0.98
C ASN A 819 8.91 -38.44 -1.40
N ASN A 820 9.20 -37.14 -1.55
CA ASN A 820 10.49 -36.58 -1.89
C ASN A 820 11.27 -37.37 -2.97
N GLU A 821 10.60 -37.95 -3.96
CA GLU A 821 11.26 -38.80 -4.95
C GLU A 821 12.27 -37.98 -5.76
N VAL A 822 13.43 -38.55 -6.10
CA VAL A 822 14.46 -37.84 -6.89
C VAL A 822 14.21 -38.01 -8.40
N PRO A 823 13.77 -36.97 -9.13
CA PRO A 823 13.55 -37.05 -10.56
C PRO A 823 14.86 -36.92 -11.35
N ALA A 824 15.09 -37.87 -12.26
CA ALA A 824 16.18 -37.85 -13.23
C ALA A 824 15.77 -37.15 -14.53
N SER A 825 14.47 -37.01 -14.81
CA SER A 825 13.93 -36.20 -15.92
C SER A 825 12.90 -35.19 -15.43
N SER A 826 12.47 -34.32 -16.34
CA SER A 826 11.23 -33.57 -16.19
C SER A 826 10.02 -34.52 -16.06
N VAL A 827 8.94 -34.04 -15.41
CA VAL A 827 7.64 -34.72 -15.39
C VAL A 827 6.82 -34.25 -16.59
N PHE A 828 6.29 -35.18 -17.38
CA PHE A 828 5.49 -34.88 -18.57
C PHE A 828 4.08 -35.41 -18.42
N GLU A 829 3.07 -34.59 -18.66
CA GLU A 829 1.70 -35.03 -18.89
C GLU A 829 1.47 -35.26 -20.38
N ILE A 830 0.98 -36.45 -20.72
CA ILE A 830 0.65 -36.81 -22.09
C ILE A 830 -0.86 -37.05 -22.13
N LEU A 831 -1.56 -36.34 -23.01
CA LEU A 831 -3.00 -36.38 -23.17
C LEU A 831 -3.38 -36.82 -24.59
N LYS A 832 -4.54 -37.46 -24.69
CA LYS A 832 -5.20 -37.83 -25.97
C LYS A 832 -6.69 -37.51 -25.90
N ASN A 833 -7.30 -37.31 -27.07
CA ASN A 833 -8.70 -36.88 -27.24
C ASN A 833 -9.78 -37.95 -27.03
N PHE A 834 -9.43 -39.16 -26.58
CA PHE A 834 -10.37 -40.23 -26.30
C PHE A 834 -9.89 -41.06 -25.10
N THR A 835 -10.77 -41.82 -24.45
CA THR A 835 -10.47 -42.51 -23.18
C THR A 835 -9.92 -43.93 -23.38
N ASN A 836 -10.37 -44.67 -24.40
CA ASN A 836 -9.95 -46.06 -24.68
C ASN A 836 -8.43 -46.25 -24.85
N ASN A 837 -7.88 -47.38 -24.39
CA ASN A 837 -6.47 -47.74 -24.59
C ASN A 837 -6.11 -47.93 -26.07
N PHE A 838 -4.82 -47.81 -26.40
CA PHE A 838 -4.33 -48.04 -27.74
C PHE A 838 -4.47 -49.52 -28.15
N ILE A 839 -4.87 -49.75 -29.40
CA ILE A 839 -5.04 -51.10 -30.00
C ILE A 839 -3.67 -51.77 -30.19
N LYS A 840 -2.64 -50.98 -30.47
CA LYS A 840 -1.23 -51.38 -30.48
C LYS A 840 -0.44 -50.47 -29.53
N PRO A 841 0.54 -50.99 -28.80
CA PRO A 841 1.35 -50.18 -27.89
C PRO A 841 2.07 -49.05 -28.63
N VAL A 842 2.24 -47.93 -27.94
CA VAL A 842 2.95 -46.73 -28.39
C VAL A 842 4.27 -46.64 -27.65
N THR A 843 5.33 -46.21 -28.33
CA THR A 843 6.68 -46.15 -27.75
C THR A 843 6.95 -44.75 -27.19
N LEU A 844 7.32 -44.63 -25.91
CA LEU A 844 7.79 -43.40 -25.26
C LEU A 844 9.31 -43.46 -25.04
N SER A 845 10.03 -42.39 -25.35
CA SER A 845 11.47 -42.26 -25.14
C SER A 845 11.82 -40.96 -24.42
N PHE A 846 12.39 -41.04 -23.22
CA PHE A 846 12.75 -39.89 -22.38
C PHE A 846 14.26 -39.70 -22.28
N VAL A 847 14.73 -38.46 -22.35
CA VAL A 847 16.07 -38.04 -21.92
C VAL A 847 16.06 -37.89 -20.40
N PHE A 848 17.09 -38.40 -19.74
CA PHE A 848 17.29 -38.23 -18.31
C PHE A 848 18.73 -37.83 -17.99
N ASP A 849 18.91 -37.16 -16.86
CA ASP A 849 20.22 -36.75 -16.35
C ASP A 849 20.92 -37.93 -15.68
N SER A 850 21.81 -38.57 -16.44
CA SER A 850 22.61 -39.71 -15.95
C SER A 850 23.53 -39.35 -14.78
N SER A 851 23.87 -38.08 -14.56
CA SER A 851 24.73 -37.66 -13.44
C SER A 851 24.05 -37.76 -12.07
N LYS A 852 22.71 -37.78 -12.05
CA LYS A 852 21.90 -37.96 -10.84
C LYS A 852 21.77 -39.41 -10.42
N VAL A 853 22.22 -40.37 -11.24
CA VAL A 853 22.11 -41.80 -10.97
C VAL A 853 23.47 -42.32 -10.48
N LYS A 854 23.55 -42.75 -9.22
CA LYS A 854 24.78 -43.27 -8.62
C LYS A 854 25.03 -44.73 -9.04
N SER A 855 26.23 -45.25 -8.79
CA SER A 855 26.64 -46.61 -9.18
C SER A 855 25.78 -47.76 -8.63
N ASN A 856 25.04 -47.53 -7.54
CA ASN A 856 24.10 -48.48 -6.91
C ASN A 856 22.63 -48.21 -7.27
N GLN A 857 22.36 -47.36 -8.27
CA GLN A 857 21.03 -46.90 -8.64
C GLN A 857 20.77 -47.09 -10.13
N ARG A 858 19.50 -47.05 -10.54
CA ARG A 858 19.09 -47.06 -11.95
C ARG A 858 18.02 -46.00 -12.23
N ALA A 859 17.97 -45.52 -13.47
CA ALA A 859 16.86 -44.74 -13.98
C ALA A 859 15.74 -45.68 -14.46
N ALA A 860 14.49 -45.39 -14.10
CA ALA A 860 13.32 -46.11 -14.58
C ALA A 860 12.17 -45.14 -14.88
N VAL A 861 11.34 -45.47 -15.89
CA VAL A 861 10.16 -44.67 -16.25
C VAL A 861 9.00 -45.07 -15.34
N PHE A 862 8.34 -44.09 -14.75
CA PHE A 862 7.12 -44.26 -13.97
C PHE A 862 5.97 -43.53 -14.63
N PHE A 863 4.75 -44.05 -14.47
CA PHE A 863 3.52 -43.33 -14.75
C PHE A 863 2.82 -42.99 -13.43
N TYR A 864 2.08 -41.88 -13.40
CA TYR A 864 1.33 -41.48 -12.21
C TYR A 864 -0.08 -42.07 -12.25
N ASP A 865 -0.41 -42.89 -11.26
CA ASP A 865 -1.78 -43.37 -11.04
C ASP A 865 -2.57 -42.25 -10.36
N GLU A 866 -3.41 -41.56 -11.15
CA GLU A 866 -4.20 -40.42 -10.68
C GLU A 866 -5.27 -40.77 -9.64
N VAL A 867 -5.66 -42.04 -9.52
CA VAL A 867 -6.64 -42.47 -8.54
C VAL A 867 -5.94 -42.73 -7.21
N LYS A 868 -4.82 -43.43 -7.25
CA LYS A 868 -4.05 -43.79 -6.04
C LYS A 868 -3.06 -42.73 -5.60
N LYS A 869 -2.80 -41.72 -6.45
CA LYS A 869 -1.82 -40.65 -6.24
C LYS A 869 -0.41 -41.19 -5.97
N VAL A 870 -0.01 -42.24 -6.69
CA VAL A 870 1.32 -42.88 -6.57
C VAL A 870 1.97 -43.09 -7.94
N TRP A 871 3.30 -43.04 -7.97
CA TRP A 871 4.10 -43.41 -9.14
C TRP A 871 4.21 -44.93 -9.27
N VAL A 872 3.91 -45.47 -10.45
CA VAL A 872 3.98 -46.90 -10.77
C VAL A 872 5.00 -47.12 -11.88
N GLU A 873 5.96 -48.02 -11.67
CA GLU A 873 7.04 -48.30 -12.63
C GLU A 873 6.47 -48.93 -13.91
N VAL A 874 6.90 -48.43 -15.08
CA VAL A 874 6.63 -49.06 -16.38
C VAL A 874 7.70 -50.13 -16.63
N THR A 875 7.31 -51.40 -16.56
CA THR A 875 8.24 -52.53 -16.75
C THR A 875 8.74 -52.62 -18.19
N GLY A 876 10.01 -53.00 -18.38
CA GLY A 876 10.58 -53.29 -19.71
C GLY A 876 11.40 -52.16 -20.35
N GLY A 877 11.69 -51.08 -19.62
CA GLY A 877 12.47 -49.95 -20.12
C GLY A 877 13.88 -50.32 -20.60
N GLN A 878 14.23 -49.89 -21.81
CA GLN A 878 15.55 -50.08 -22.42
C GLN A 878 16.32 -48.77 -22.40
N THR A 879 17.59 -48.78 -21.96
CA THR A 879 18.45 -47.58 -21.92
C THR A 879 19.48 -47.59 -23.04
N ASN A 880 19.68 -46.45 -23.68
CA ASN A 880 20.74 -46.22 -24.65
C ASN A 880 21.31 -44.80 -24.43
N GLY A 881 22.51 -44.72 -23.85
CA GLY A 881 23.09 -43.44 -23.41
C GLY A 881 22.24 -42.77 -22.34
N ASN A 882 21.89 -41.50 -22.54
CA ASN A 882 21.02 -40.72 -21.65
C ASN A 882 19.53 -40.82 -21.99
N ARG A 883 19.13 -41.80 -22.83
CA ARG A 883 17.71 -42.03 -23.16
C ARG A 883 17.21 -43.37 -22.64
N ILE A 884 15.98 -43.37 -22.15
CA ILE A 884 15.24 -44.58 -21.75
C ILE A 884 13.94 -44.68 -22.55
N THR A 885 13.65 -45.86 -23.08
CA THR A 885 12.48 -46.12 -23.94
C THR A 885 11.59 -47.21 -23.37
N VAL A 886 10.27 -47.00 -23.36
CA VAL A 886 9.23 -47.94 -22.90
C VAL A 886 8.06 -48.03 -23.88
N GLU A 887 7.33 -49.14 -23.86
CA GLU A 887 6.05 -49.29 -24.57
C GLU A 887 4.87 -49.11 -23.60
N VAL A 888 3.88 -48.32 -23.99
CA VAL A 888 2.69 -48.04 -23.18
C VAL A 888 1.42 -48.17 -24.02
N ASN A 889 0.29 -48.49 -23.38
CA ASN A 889 -1.01 -48.61 -24.02
C ASN A 889 -2.01 -47.51 -23.61
N HIS A 890 -1.58 -46.56 -22.79
CA HIS A 890 -2.38 -45.42 -22.34
C HIS A 890 -1.48 -44.21 -22.06
N PHE A 891 -2.07 -43.03 -21.95
CA PHE A 891 -1.36 -41.80 -21.58
C PHE A 891 -1.88 -41.20 -20.28
N THR A 892 -0.97 -40.62 -19.52
CA THR A 892 -1.13 -39.97 -18.20
C THR A 892 0.12 -39.12 -17.98
N LYS A 893 0.52 -38.87 -16.74
CA LYS A 893 1.81 -38.27 -16.37
C LYS A 893 2.91 -39.31 -16.29
N TYR A 894 4.08 -39.01 -16.84
CA TYR A 894 5.26 -39.85 -16.86
C TYR A 894 6.51 -39.08 -16.39
N ALA A 895 7.42 -39.78 -15.73
CA ALA A 895 8.71 -39.24 -15.33
C ALA A 895 9.76 -40.35 -15.26
N VAL A 896 11.05 -39.98 -15.39
CA VAL A 896 12.18 -40.86 -15.08
C VAL A 896 12.64 -40.57 -13.66
N LEU A 897 12.57 -41.56 -12.77
CA LEU A 897 12.98 -41.44 -11.37
C LEU A 897 14.23 -42.26 -11.08
N VAL A 898 15.02 -41.82 -10.09
CA VAL A 898 16.19 -42.55 -9.58
C VAL A 898 15.72 -43.62 -8.60
N VAL A 899 16.03 -44.88 -8.90
CA VAL A 899 15.62 -46.06 -8.11
C VAL A 899 16.86 -46.72 -7.49
N ASP A 900 16.81 -46.96 -6.19
CA ASP A 900 17.83 -47.75 -5.49
C ASP A 900 17.72 -49.22 -5.89
N GLN A 901 18.82 -49.81 -6.40
CA GLN A 901 18.78 -51.17 -6.95
C GLN A 901 18.62 -52.26 -5.89
N THR A 902 18.88 -51.98 -4.62
CA THR A 902 18.76 -52.97 -3.52
C THR A 902 17.35 -53.03 -2.95
N THR A 903 16.67 -51.89 -2.88
CA THR A 903 15.30 -51.79 -2.35
C THR A 903 14.24 -51.76 -3.46
N ASN A 904 14.65 -51.49 -4.70
CA ASN A 904 13.82 -51.27 -5.89
C ASN A 904 12.74 -50.20 -5.67
N LYS A 905 13.07 -49.13 -4.94
CA LYS A 905 12.20 -47.98 -4.63
C LYS A 905 12.86 -46.63 -4.98
N PRO A 906 12.07 -45.54 -5.22
CA PRO A 906 12.61 -44.20 -5.48
C PRO A 906 13.38 -43.60 -4.28
N GLU A 907 14.50 -42.91 -4.52
CA GLU A 907 15.35 -42.27 -3.48
C GLU A 907 14.73 -40.95 -2.93
N GLN A 908 15.06 -40.56 -1.68
CA GLN A 908 14.62 -39.30 -1.05
C GLN A 908 15.77 -38.40 -0.51
N PRO A 909 15.70 -37.05 -0.64
CA PRO A 909 16.63 -36.06 -0.11
C PRO A 909 16.48 -35.81 1.40
N THR A 910 17.59 -35.44 2.06
CA THR A 910 17.66 -35.09 3.49
C THR A 910 18.22 -33.67 3.68
N ASP A 911 17.48 -32.72 4.30
CA ASP A 911 18.06 -31.53 4.96
C ASP A 911 17.09 -30.81 5.96
N PRO A 912 17.57 -30.14 7.05
CA PRO A 912 16.81 -29.65 8.22
C PRO A 912 16.68 -28.11 8.32
N ALA A 913 15.71 -27.60 9.11
CA ALA A 913 15.70 -26.20 9.59
C ALA A 913 14.94 -25.98 10.92
N VAL A 914 15.66 -25.54 11.97
CA VAL A 914 15.18 -24.83 13.20
C VAL A 914 16.27 -23.84 13.63
N GLY A 915 15.91 -22.56 13.91
CA GLY A 915 16.65 -21.56 14.71
C GLY A 915 18.07 -21.15 14.29
N ILE A 916 18.23 -19.97 13.65
CA ILE A 916 19.57 -19.47 13.25
C ILE A 916 20.21 -18.63 14.38
N THR A 917 21.34 -19.09 14.91
CA THR A 917 22.29 -18.31 15.74
C THR A 917 23.65 -18.22 15.02
N PHE A 918 24.29 -17.05 15.02
CA PHE A 918 25.64 -16.86 14.44
C PHE A 918 26.66 -16.61 15.55
N SER A 919 27.79 -17.32 15.50
CA SER A 919 28.78 -17.29 16.59
C SER A 919 29.66 -16.03 16.62
N ASP A 920 29.66 -15.21 15.57
CA ASP A 920 30.64 -14.13 15.33
C ASP A 920 30.03 -12.73 15.26
N ILE A 921 28.78 -12.56 15.69
CA ILE A 921 28.09 -11.25 15.70
C ILE A 921 27.71 -10.75 17.09
N ALA A 922 27.90 -11.57 18.14
CA ALA A 922 27.55 -11.19 19.50
C ALA A 922 28.36 -9.97 19.97
N GLY A 923 27.67 -8.89 20.33
CA GLY A 923 28.29 -7.62 20.76
C GLY A 923 28.84 -6.76 19.61
N HIS A 924 28.63 -7.17 18.36
CA HIS A 924 29.00 -6.38 17.19
C HIS A 924 27.98 -5.25 16.97
N TRP A 925 28.41 -4.03 16.61
CA TRP A 925 27.53 -2.87 16.45
C TRP A 925 26.38 -3.09 15.43
N ALA A 926 26.61 -3.95 14.43
CA ALA A 926 25.63 -4.32 13.41
C ALA A 926 24.80 -5.59 13.73
N GLU A 927 24.89 -6.15 14.93
CA GLU A 927 24.26 -7.44 15.29
C GLU A 927 22.75 -7.46 14.98
N ALA A 928 22.03 -6.43 15.41
CA ALA A 928 20.59 -6.32 15.18
C ALA A 928 20.24 -6.25 13.68
N SER A 929 20.98 -5.42 12.93
CA SER A 929 20.81 -5.27 11.48
C SER A 929 21.12 -6.58 10.73
N ILE A 930 22.13 -7.34 11.18
CA ILE A 930 22.48 -8.63 10.58
C ILE A 930 21.35 -9.64 10.79
N LYS A 931 20.84 -9.76 12.03
CA LYS A 931 19.71 -10.65 12.35
C LYS A 931 18.48 -10.32 11.51
N GLN A 932 18.13 -9.04 11.39
CA GLN A 932 17.01 -8.57 10.59
C GLN A 932 17.19 -8.86 9.08
N ALA A 933 18.39 -8.66 8.55
CA ALA A 933 18.67 -8.92 7.14
C ALA A 933 18.59 -10.43 6.80
N VAL A 934 19.03 -11.30 7.72
CA VAL A 934 18.94 -12.75 7.53
C VAL A 934 17.49 -13.24 7.65
N SER A 935 16.73 -12.77 8.63
CA SER A 935 15.30 -13.12 8.76
C SER A 935 14.47 -12.62 7.58
N GLY A 936 14.84 -11.46 7.01
CA GLY A 936 14.20 -10.90 5.83
C GLY A 936 14.55 -11.59 4.50
N GLY A 937 15.48 -12.55 4.51
CA GLY A 937 15.97 -13.23 3.31
C GLY A 937 16.90 -12.37 2.43
N ILE A 938 17.42 -11.26 2.94
CA ILE A 938 18.29 -10.31 2.22
C ILE A 938 19.67 -10.94 1.99
N VAL A 939 20.19 -11.64 3.00
CA VAL A 939 21.51 -12.26 3.00
C VAL A 939 21.49 -13.56 3.82
N LYS A 940 22.39 -14.51 3.51
CA LYS A 940 22.58 -15.74 4.28
C LYS A 940 23.94 -15.73 5.00
N GLY A 941 24.02 -16.45 6.11
CA GLY A 941 25.28 -16.79 6.77
C GLY A 941 26.00 -17.94 6.06
N TYR A 942 27.19 -18.27 6.55
CA TYR A 942 27.99 -19.38 6.03
C TYR A 942 27.58 -20.70 6.68
N THR A 943 27.89 -21.80 6.00
CA THR A 943 27.61 -23.17 6.47
C THR A 943 28.37 -23.54 7.74
N ASP A 944 29.40 -22.76 8.10
CA ASP A 944 30.17 -22.90 9.34
C ASP A 944 29.51 -22.21 10.56
N GLY A 945 28.30 -21.65 10.41
CA GLY A 945 27.58 -20.99 11.50
C GLY A 945 28.00 -19.53 11.76
N THR A 946 28.79 -18.93 10.88
CA THR A 946 29.24 -17.53 10.99
C THR A 946 28.58 -16.60 9.97
N PHE A 947 28.57 -15.28 10.23
CA PHE A 947 28.12 -14.25 9.28
C PHE A 947 29.27 -13.51 8.58
N LYS A 948 30.43 -13.41 9.23
CA LYS A 948 31.66 -12.71 8.86
C LYS A 948 31.44 -11.20 8.63
N PRO A 949 31.03 -10.43 9.67
CA PRO A 949 30.60 -9.03 9.53
C PRO A 949 31.68 -8.10 8.92
N GLY A 950 32.96 -8.36 9.20
CA GLY A 950 34.09 -7.58 8.67
C GLY A 950 34.56 -7.98 7.26
N LYS A 951 34.01 -9.04 6.65
CA LYS A 951 34.39 -9.44 5.28
C LYS A 951 33.87 -8.40 4.29
N THR A 952 34.68 -8.03 3.31
CA THR A 952 34.28 -7.12 2.23
C THR A 952 33.33 -7.78 1.24
N VAL A 953 32.47 -6.97 0.60
CA VAL A 953 31.41 -7.43 -0.33
C VAL A 953 31.79 -7.09 -1.77
N THR A 954 31.57 -8.01 -2.71
CA THR A 954 31.74 -7.73 -4.14
C THR A 954 30.57 -6.93 -4.70
N ARG A 955 30.77 -6.26 -5.85
CA ARG A 955 29.70 -5.53 -6.54
C ARG A 955 28.52 -6.43 -6.91
N ALA A 956 28.78 -7.68 -7.32
CA ALA A 956 27.72 -8.66 -7.59
C ALA A 956 26.99 -9.10 -6.32
N GLU A 957 27.71 -9.36 -5.22
CA GLU A 957 27.10 -9.71 -3.93
C GLU A 957 26.21 -8.58 -3.42
N PHE A 958 26.66 -7.32 -3.52
CA PHE A 958 25.87 -6.17 -3.10
C PHE A 958 24.61 -5.99 -3.96
N ALA A 959 24.70 -6.18 -5.28
CA ALA A 959 23.53 -6.14 -6.16
C ALA A 959 22.50 -7.21 -5.80
N VAL A 960 22.93 -8.42 -5.46
CA VAL A 960 22.04 -9.51 -4.98
C VAL A 960 21.41 -9.15 -3.65
N MET A 961 22.18 -8.66 -2.68
CA MET A 961 21.62 -8.22 -1.39
C MET A 961 20.58 -7.11 -1.59
N LEU A 962 20.87 -6.13 -2.44
CA LEU A 962 19.97 -5.03 -2.74
C LEU A 962 18.68 -5.49 -3.44
N MET A 963 18.77 -6.41 -4.42
CA MET A 963 17.57 -6.92 -5.09
C MET A 963 16.74 -7.86 -4.21
N ASN A 964 17.37 -8.67 -3.37
CA ASN A 964 16.64 -9.49 -2.39
C ASN A 964 15.89 -8.62 -1.38
N ALA A 965 16.43 -7.43 -1.06
CA ALA A 965 15.77 -6.44 -0.23
C ALA A 965 14.56 -5.79 -0.94
N LEU A 966 14.68 -5.46 -2.23
CA LEU A 966 13.62 -4.79 -3.00
C LEU A 966 12.55 -5.74 -3.56
N LYS A 967 12.86 -7.04 -3.70
CA LYS A 967 11.99 -8.09 -4.27
C LYS A 967 11.27 -7.70 -5.57
N PRO A 968 11.97 -7.13 -6.57
CA PRO A 968 11.36 -6.74 -7.84
C PRO A 968 10.84 -7.96 -8.60
N GLN A 969 9.71 -7.79 -9.29
CA GLN A 969 9.10 -8.85 -10.13
C GLN A 969 9.70 -8.85 -11.54
N GLY A 970 9.87 -10.04 -12.13
CA GLY A 970 10.39 -10.24 -13.50
C GLY A 970 11.88 -10.58 -13.58
N GLU A 971 12.35 -10.93 -14.78
CA GLU A 971 13.72 -11.44 -15.03
C GLU A 971 14.81 -10.36 -15.02
N GLY A 972 14.44 -9.08 -15.04
CA GLY A 972 15.40 -7.98 -15.20
C GLY A 972 15.68 -7.61 -16.66
N ALA A 973 16.57 -6.62 -16.87
CA ALA A 973 17.01 -6.18 -18.18
C ALA A 973 18.13 -7.09 -18.72
N ALA A 974 18.17 -7.28 -20.04
CA ALA A 974 19.26 -7.99 -20.68
C ALA A 974 20.61 -7.33 -20.36
N LEU A 975 21.55 -8.10 -19.82
CA LEU A 975 22.86 -7.61 -19.43
C LEU A 975 23.74 -7.42 -20.66
N THR A 976 24.00 -6.15 -21.00
CA THR A 976 24.83 -5.74 -22.14
C THR A 976 26.29 -5.49 -21.76
N PHE A 977 26.68 -5.82 -20.52
CA PHE A 977 28.05 -5.64 -20.06
C PHE A 977 29.04 -6.53 -20.84
N THR A 978 30.20 -5.98 -21.20
CA THR A 978 31.25 -6.71 -21.93
C THR A 978 31.84 -7.84 -21.09
N ASP A 979 31.84 -7.68 -19.77
CA ASP A 979 32.26 -8.68 -18.77
C ASP A 979 31.07 -9.51 -18.21
N LYS A 980 29.94 -9.59 -18.92
CA LYS A 980 28.76 -10.37 -18.47
C LYS A 980 29.07 -11.83 -18.14
N ALA A 981 30.05 -12.42 -18.83
CA ALA A 981 30.47 -13.80 -18.61
C ALA A 981 31.12 -14.01 -17.24
N GLU A 982 31.63 -12.95 -16.62
CA GLU A 982 32.20 -12.97 -15.27
C GLU A 982 31.13 -12.83 -14.17
N ILE A 983 29.89 -12.47 -14.54
CA ILE A 983 28.77 -12.40 -13.61
C ILE A 983 28.29 -13.83 -13.39
N GLY A 984 28.56 -14.37 -12.20
CA GLY A 984 28.11 -15.70 -11.83
C GLY A 984 26.60 -15.84 -12.02
N ALA A 985 26.15 -17.02 -12.49
CA ALA A 985 24.73 -17.28 -12.75
C ALA A 985 23.82 -16.93 -11.55
N TRP A 986 24.33 -17.12 -10.33
CA TRP A 986 23.66 -16.77 -9.07
C TRP A 986 23.37 -15.26 -8.89
N ALA A 987 24.09 -14.38 -9.59
CA ALA A 987 23.92 -12.92 -9.52
C ALA A 987 23.30 -12.31 -10.78
N GLN A 988 23.22 -13.05 -11.89
CA GLN A 988 22.80 -12.49 -13.19
C GLN A 988 21.40 -11.89 -13.15
N GLN A 989 20.44 -12.57 -12.52
CA GLN A 989 19.08 -12.06 -12.40
C GLN A 989 19.01 -10.78 -11.56
N ALA A 990 19.69 -10.75 -10.41
CA ALA A 990 19.71 -9.55 -9.57
C ALA A 990 20.40 -8.36 -10.27
N VAL A 991 21.51 -8.61 -10.97
CA VAL A 991 22.18 -7.55 -11.74
C VAL A 991 21.27 -7.09 -12.88
N ALA A 992 20.56 -8.00 -13.55
CA ALA A 992 19.59 -7.67 -14.60
C ALA A 992 18.45 -6.79 -14.07
N GLN A 993 17.88 -7.14 -12.92
CA GLN A 993 16.83 -6.38 -12.26
C GLN A 993 17.33 -4.99 -11.82
N ALA A 994 18.54 -4.91 -11.27
CA ALA A 994 19.14 -3.65 -10.87
C ALA A 994 19.48 -2.74 -12.06
N VAL A 995 19.84 -3.30 -13.22
CA VAL A 995 20.00 -2.54 -14.47
C VAL A 995 18.66 -2.03 -14.97
N GLN A 996 17.62 -2.87 -14.95
CA GLN A 996 16.26 -2.48 -15.35
C GLN A 996 15.72 -1.34 -14.48
N ALA A 997 15.98 -1.40 -13.18
CA ALA A 997 15.59 -0.37 -12.23
C ALA A 997 16.42 0.93 -12.34
N GLY A 998 17.41 0.99 -13.24
CA GLY A 998 18.30 2.14 -13.40
C GLY A 998 19.30 2.33 -12.25
N ILE A 999 19.43 1.33 -11.38
CA ILE A 999 20.31 1.34 -10.21
C ILE A 999 21.77 1.16 -10.64
N ILE A 1000 22.01 0.24 -11.58
CA ILE A 1000 23.33 -0.07 -12.14
C ILE A 1000 23.39 0.41 -13.59
N LYS A 1001 24.36 1.27 -13.89
CA LYS A 1001 24.60 1.81 -15.24
C LYS A 1001 25.88 1.28 -15.91
N GLY A 1002 26.74 0.57 -15.16
CA GLY A 1002 28.07 0.15 -15.62
C GLY A 1002 29.12 1.25 -15.55
N TYR A 1003 30.38 0.90 -15.82
CA TYR A 1003 31.50 1.86 -15.93
C TYR A 1003 31.68 2.35 -17.37
N GLU A 1004 32.41 3.46 -17.52
CA GLU A 1004 32.97 3.87 -18.82
C GLU A 1004 33.76 2.69 -19.43
N GLY A 1005 33.35 2.26 -20.63
CA GLY A 1005 33.86 1.04 -21.29
C GLY A 1005 32.90 -0.17 -21.27
N GLY A 1006 31.70 -0.04 -20.67
CA GLY A 1006 30.64 -1.05 -20.76
C GLY A 1006 30.83 -2.27 -19.86
N THR A 1007 31.63 -2.19 -18.80
CA THR A 1007 31.86 -3.28 -17.83
C THR A 1007 31.02 -3.10 -16.55
N PHE A 1008 30.66 -4.20 -15.86
CA PHE A 1008 30.02 -4.20 -14.54
C PHE A 1008 31.00 -4.42 -13.37
N ARG A 1009 32.05 -5.20 -13.61
CA ARG A 1009 33.10 -5.65 -12.66
C ARG A 1009 32.54 -6.45 -11.49
N PRO A 1010 31.89 -7.62 -11.73
CA PRO A 1010 31.15 -8.36 -10.70
C PRO A 1010 32.00 -8.80 -9.50
N ASN A 1011 33.26 -9.14 -9.74
CA ASN A 1011 34.19 -9.66 -8.73
C ASN A 1011 34.98 -8.56 -8.01
N ALA A 1012 34.85 -7.30 -8.42
CA ALA A 1012 35.50 -6.19 -7.73
C ALA A 1012 34.79 -5.92 -6.39
N VAL A 1013 35.57 -5.63 -5.36
CA VAL A 1013 35.03 -5.21 -4.05
C VAL A 1013 34.39 -3.83 -4.20
N ILE A 1014 33.15 -3.67 -3.72
CA ILE A 1014 32.42 -2.42 -3.87
C ILE A 1014 33.02 -1.34 -2.97
N THR A 1015 33.28 -0.17 -3.55
CA THR A 1015 33.74 1.01 -2.80
C THR A 1015 32.56 1.74 -2.16
N ARG A 1016 32.82 2.52 -1.10
CA ARG A 1016 31.80 3.33 -0.42
C ARG A 1016 31.12 4.31 -1.36
N VAL A 1017 31.85 4.89 -2.32
CA VAL A 1017 31.27 5.80 -3.32
C VAL A 1017 30.34 5.09 -4.30
N GLU A 1018 30.65 3.85 -4.70
CA GLU A 1018 29.81 3.07 -5.59
C GLU A 1018 28.56 2.52 -4.88
N MET A 1019 28.72 2.07 -3.65
CA MET A 1019 27.59 1.70 -2.78
C MET A 1019 26.64 2.88 -2.60
N ALA A 1020 27.19 4.07 -2.33
CA ALA A 1020 26.42 5.30 -2.21
C ALA A 1020 25.65 5.62 -3.51
N ALA A 1021 26.30 5.50 -4.66
CA ALA A 1021 25.65 5.75 -5.95
C ALA A 1021 24.51 4.76 -6.24
N MET A 1022 24.69 3.46 -5.96
CA MET A 1022 23.63 2.46 -6.14
C MET A 1022 22.42 2.73 -5.22
N ILE A 1023 22.67 3.10 -3.97
CA ILE A 1023 21.59 3.42 -3.01
C ILE A 1023 20.87 4.71 -3.41
N ALA A 1024 21.60 5.76 -3.82
CA ALA A 1024 20.99 7.01 -4.28
C ALA A 1024 20.17 6.81 -5.57
N ASN A 1025 20.65 5.99 -6.51
CA ASN A 1025 19.90 5.64 -7.73
C ASN A 1025 18.62 4.86 -7.38
N THR A 1026 18.68 3.96 -6.40
CA THR A 1026 17.50 3.21 -5.92
C THR A 1026 16.42 4.16 -5.41
N LEU A 1027 16.82 5.19 -4.66
CA LEU A 1027 15.94 6.21 -4.11
C LEU A 1027 15.59 7.33 -5.10
N LYS A 1028 16.08 7.25 -6.34
CA LYS A 1028 15.92 8.29 -7.39
C LYS A 1028 16.29 9.70 -6.92
N LEU A 1029 17.29 9.82 -6.04
CA LEU A 1029 17.69 11.12 -5.50
C LEU A 1029 18.35 11.95 -6.61
N ALA A 1030 17.82 13.15 -6.87
CA ALA A 1030 18.27 14.02 -7.94
C ALA A 1030 19.77 14.38 -7.79
N SER A 1031 20.51 14.27 -8.88
CA SER A 1031 21.91 14.70 -8.93
C SER A 1031 21.97 16.23 -9.02
N GLU A 1032 21.98 16.92 -7.88
CA GLU A 1032 22.41 18.32 -7.87
C GLU A 1032 23.89 18.37 -8.30
N SER A 1033 24.14 18.86 -9.51
CA SER A 1033 25.48 19.02 -10.04
C SER A 1033 26.16 20.19 -9.31
N ASN A 1034 27.25 19.89 -8.58
CA ASN A 1034 28.19 20.80 -7.94
C ASN A 1034 27.93 21.25 -6.47
N SER A 1035 27.09 20.56 -5.69
CA SER A 1035 27.01 20.83 -4.24
C SER A 1035 28.18 20.21 -3.46
N SER A 1036 28.72 20.95 -2.49
CA SER A 1036 29.70 20.43 -1.51
C SER A 1036 29.04 19.33 -0.67
N THR A 1037 29.69 18.17 -0.53
CA THR A 1037 29.17 17.03 0.25
C THR A 1037 29.27 17.24 1.77
N GLY A 1038 29.94 18.30 2.21
CA GLY A 1038 30.16 18.60 3.62
C GLY A 1038 31.11 17.63 4.34
N PHE A 1039 31.82 16.76 3.62
CA PHE A 1039 32.89 15.92 4.16
C PHE A 1039 34.26 16.62 4.02
N ALA A 1040 35.17 16.36 4.96
CA ALA A 1040 36.50 16.96 4.99
C ALA A 1040 37.38 16.55 3.79
N ASP A 1041 37.05 15.43 3.15
CA ASP A 1041 37.68 14.89 1.94
C ASP A 1041 36.80 15.07 0.68
N ASP A 1042 35.93 16.09 0.65
CA ASP A 1042 35.07 16.40 -0.51
C ASP A 1042 35.84 16.51 -1.83
N LYS A 1043 37.07 17.02 -1.78
CA LYS A 1043 37.97 17.12 -2.95
C LYS A 1043 38.33 15.75 -3.56
N ASP A 1044 38.26 14.70 -2.76
CA ASP A 1044 38.63 13.33 -3.15
C ASP A 1044 37.40 12.54 -3.64
N ILE A 1045 36.18 13.08 -3.52
CA ILE A 1045 34.94 12.48 -4.03
C ILE A 1045 34.78 12.80 -5.52
N PRO A 1046 34.65 11.79 -6.40
CA PRO A 1046 34.45 12.01 -7.84
C PRO A 1046 33.21 12.83 -8.15
N SER A 1047 33.31 13.74 -9.14
CA SER A 1047 32.22 14.66 -9.52
C SER A 1047 30.89 13.95 -9.83
N TRP A 1048 30.94 12.77 -10.44
CA TRP A 1048 29.75 11.97 -10.77
C TRP A 1048 29.01 11.42 -9.53
N ALA A 1049 29.69 11.34 -8.38
CA ALA A 1049 29.14 10.81 -7.14
C ALA A 1049 28.84 11.88 -6.09
N LYS A 1050 29.31 13.13 -6.25
CA LYS A 1050 29.10 14.19 -5.25
C LYS A 1050 27.62 14.41 -4.92
N GLY A 1051 26.76 14.45 -5.94
CA GLY A 1051 25.32 14.57 -5.73
C GLY A 1051 24.73 13.40 -4.92
N ALA A 1052 25.12 12.16 -5.24
CA ALA A 1052 24.69 10.97 -4.51
C ALA A 1052 25.18 10.96 -3.06
N VAL A 1053 26.46 11.24 -2.83
CA VAL A 1053 27.06 11.25 -1.48
C VAL A 1053 26.48 12.37 -0.62
N GLY A 1054 26.33 13.58 -1.18
CA GLY A 1054 25.69 14.69 -0.49
C GLY A 1054 24.24 14.39 -0.12
N ALA A 1055 23.48 13.79 -1.05
CA ALA A 1055 22.11 13.38 -0.80
C ALA A 1055 22.04 12.33 0.32
N LEU A 1056 22.83 11.24 0.25
CA LEU A 1056 22.79 10.21 1.29
C LEU A 1056 23.23 10.71 2.67
N LYS A 1057 24.16 11.67 2.74
CA LYS A 1057 24.50 12.36 3.98
C LYS A 1057 23.30 13.14 4.52
N LYS A 1058 22.64 13.91 3.66
CA LYS A 1058 21.43 14.70 4.01
C LYS A 1058 20.28 13.81 4.50
N PHE A 1059 20.11 12.62 3.94
CA PHE A 1059 19.11 11.63 4.37
C PHE A 1059 19.54 10.76 5.57
N GLY A 1060 20.72 11.01 6.16
CA GLY A 1060 21.23 10.22 7.29
C GLY A 1060 21.51 8.75 6.97
N LEU A 1061 21.62 8.40 5.68
CA LEU A 1061 21.79 7.03 5.22
C LEU A 1061 23.25 6.58 5.25
N LEU A 1062 24.19 7.53 5.21
CA LEU A 1062 25.61 7.25 5.18
C LEU A 1062 26.40 8.35 5.92
N GLU A 1063 27.12 7.96 6.97
CA GLU A 1063 27.92 8.85 7.83
C GLU A 1063 29.41 8.79 7.50
N GLY A 1064 30.14 9.86 7.87
CA GLY A 1064 31.59 9.94 7.70
C GLY A 1064 32.33 9.02 8.66
N LYS A 1065 33.49 8.54 8.25
CA LYS A 1065 34.50 7.95 9.13
C LYS A 1065 35.20 9.07 9.93
N GLY A 1066 35.95 8.68 10.96
CA GLY A 1066 36.61 9.60 11.90
C GLY A 1066 37.25 10.84 11.24
N GLY A 1067 37.04 12.01 11.84
CA GLY A 1067 37.45 13.30 11.27
C GLY A 1067 36.53 13.83 10.15
N ASN A 1068 35.26 13.40 10.10
CA ASN A 1068 34.26 13.79 9.09
C ASN A 1068 34.71 13.51 7.64
N LYS A 1069 35.38 12.38 7.40
CA LYS A 1069 35.83 11.95 6.06
C LYS A 1069 34.90 10.89 5.49
N PHE A 1070 34.45 11.03 4.25
CA PHE A 1070 33.62 10.01 3.57
C PHE A 1070 34.42 8.76 3.22
N ASP A 1071 35.68 8.94 2.84
CA ASP A 1071 36.62 7.94 2.35
C ASP A 1071 36.08 7.20 1.10
N PRO A 1072 36.04 7.87 -0.07
CA PRO A 1072 35.34 7.37 -1.25
C PRO A 1072 35.94 6.06 -1.80
N THR A 1073 37.23 5.83 -1.59
CA THR A 1073 37.95 4.63 -2.06
C THR A 1073 37.87 3.45 -1.09
N ALA A 1074 37.41 3.65 0.15
CA ALA A 1074 37.31 2.54 1.09
C ALA A 1074 36.25 1.53 0.67
N THR A 1075 36.56 0.26 0.88
CA THR A 1075 35.67 -0.87 0.59
C THR A 1075 34.59 -1.03 1.66
N ALA A 1076 33.39 -1.48 1.27
CA ALA A 1076 32.31 -1.77 2.19
C ALA A 1076 32.36 -3.21 2.73
N THR A 1077 32.20 -3.35 4.05
CA THR A 1077 32.04 -4.64 4.74
C THR A 1077 30.62 -5.19 4.63
N ARG A 1078 30.43 -6.49 4.90
CA ARG A 1078 29.10 -7.14 4.96
C ARG A 1078 28.18 -6.46 5.96
N ALA A 1079 28.70 -6.08 7.12
CA ALA A 1079 27.95 -5.35 8.14
C ALA A 1079 27.51 -3.96 7.67
N GLU A 1080 28.39 -3.20 7.02
CA GLU A 1080 28.05 -1.88 6.47
C GLU A 1080 27.01 -2.00 5.34
N ALA A 1081 27.18 -2.97 4.44
CA ALA A 1081 26.27 -3.20 3.30
C ALA A 1081 24.83 -3.47 3.76
N VAL A 1082 24.63 -4.41 4.69
CA VAL A 1082 23.27 -4.74 5.17
C VAL A 1082 22.66 -3.60 5.98
N THR A 1083 23.47 -2.86 6.74
CA THR A 1083 22.98 -1.71 7.52
C THR A 1083 22.50 -0.59 6.61
N VAL A 1084 23.26 -0.26 5.56
CA VAL A 1084 22.88 0.78 4.59
C VAL A 1084 21.66 0.35 3.76
N ILE A 1085 21.55 -0.93 3.36
CA ILE A 1085 20.37 -1.45 2.67
C ILE A 1085 19.13 -1.36 3.57
N LEU A 1086 19.23 -1.76 4.84
CA LEU A 1086 18.10 -1.66 5.77
C LEU A 1086 17.70 -0.21 6.02
N LYS A 1087 18.67 0.71 6.21
CA LYS A 1087 18.40 2.15 6.30
C LYS A 1087 17.73 2.68 5.03
N MET A 1088 18.16 2.25 3.85
CA MET A 1088 17.54 2.61 2.57
C MET A 1088 16.08 2.11 2.49
N LEU A 1089 15.80 0.89 2.95
CA LEU A 1089 14.42 0.36 2.99
C LEU A 1089 13.50 1.18 3.89
N THR A 1090 14.02 1.87 4.91
CA THR A 1090 13.22 2.82 5.69
C THR A 1090 12.80 4.06 4.90
N GLN A 1091 13.42 4.33 3.75
CA GLN A 1091 13.09 5.45 2.86
C GLN A 1091 12.31 5.01 1.62
N VAL A 1092 12.46 3.77 1.13
CA VAL A 1092 11.63 3.22 0.03
C VAL A 1092 10.21 2.89 0.48
N ASN A 1093 10.02 2.58 1.76
CA ASN A 1093 8.70 2.30 2.36
C ASN A 1093 8.05 3.56 2.99
N LYS A 1094 8.64 4.72 2.76
CA LYS A 1094 8.02 6.04 2.96
C LYS A 1094 7.57 6.53 1.58
#